data_AF-A0AA85FQP3-F1
#
_entry.id   AF-A0AA85FQP3-F1
#
_cell.length_a   1.000
_cell.length_b   1.000
_cell.length_c   1.000
_cell.angle_alpha   90.00
_cell.angle_beta   90.00
_cell.angle_gamma   90.00
#
_symmetry.space_group_name_H-M   'P 1'
#
loop_
_entity.id
_entity.type
_entity.pdbx_description
1 polymer ?
#
loop_
_entity_poly.entity_id
_entity_poly.type
_entity_poly.pdbx_seq_one_letter_code
_entity_poly.pdbx_strand_id
1 'polypeptide(L)'
;MGRVGVSIPKERFLLCLSFIYLFAFASLYIQLPGLYSEYGVTPIRTLSLIAPKDASDFIKNLNVVRLAEFLQLDSYKCLELVTVVGIVLSFLSSFSTAFRTGPVFLALWMLYLSALKVGQTFLWFQWDILLLESGFIAILLSSFGTVISLPRVVASDKIGMWLLRWLLFRLMFSSGVVKLTSDCPTWWGLKALHWHYQSQCIPTPVAWYAHHLPGWIHNLCVAGTFIIEIPLPLLFFVPFRTARLVSFYSQVLLQLSIILTGNYNFFNLLTIALCYSLLKDDDFNPRRRRKWTVSGLLSFAASWFLIISVFGISSYLLNFSISNYSIGASVGFTKKEFAWFVNTSVKYSISFGVAFFCVEVLHSIIIALNARQFWRKLYELIGVIVISFVGFTILMGSLVPLASLDSTIQLPPQVRQVYKHLQPYYITNSYGLFRRMTGVGGRPELILEAASDPTGPWYEYGFNFKPGRVNRTPPVVIPHQPRLDWQMWFAALTNYRNHPWFMNLIYRLLNQQTEVLELLDPSSLPNNPKYIRAHLYTYHFTDSFDSKDWWKRTFKSEYLPPVTLSSEILRNAVEENGLVGKRRPRPHDPTIVSTFLTRLRNFIGQPRDLSPLIMVCIVLAITKYAFNRADQSVRITNQNKA
;
A
#
# COMPACT_ATOMS: atom_id res chain seq x y z
N MET A 1 -23.36 -7.57 32.92
CA MET A 1 -22.50 -7.15 31.80
C MET A 1 -21.76 -8.37 31.28
N GLY A 2 -22.07 -8.78 30.05
CA GLY A 2 -21.65 -10.04 29.45
C GLY A 2 -20.15 -10.09 29.13
N ARG A 3 -19.64 -11.30 28.88
CA ARG A 3 -18.28 -11.57 28.36
C ARG A 3 -17.91 -10.46 27.37
N VAL A 4 -16.81 -9.75 27.62
CA VAL A 4 -16.35 -8.69 26.69
C VAL A 4 -16.11 -9.36 25.35
N GLY A 5 -17.05 -9.11 24.42
CA GLY A 5 -17.09 -9.77 23.13
C GLY A 5 -15.90 -9.36 22.27
N VAL A 6 -15.53 -10.23 21.34
CA VAL A 6 -14.53 -9.91 20.33
C VAL A 6 -15.06 -8.79 19.44
N SER A 7 -14.38 -7.64 19.39
CA SER A 7 -14.78 -6.50 18.56
C SER A 7 -14.75 -6.86 17.07
N ILE A 8 -15.90 -6.72 16.40
CA ILE A 8 -16.10 -7.09 15.00
C ILE A 8 -15.23 -6.24 14.06
N PRO A 9 -15.22 -4.88 14.13
CA PRO A 9 -14.37 -4.07 13.25
C PRO A 9 -12.89 -4.44 13.34
N LYS A 10 -12.38 -4.69 14.55
CA LYS A 10 -10.99 -5.08 14.77
C LYS A 10 -10.67 -6.42 14.11
N GLU A 11 -11.53 -7.43 14.29
CA GLU A 11 -11.31 -8.73 13.65
C GLU A 11 -11.37 -8.64 12.12
N ARG A 12 -12.24 -7.79 11.57
CA ARG A 12 -12.30 -7.51 10.14
C ARG A 12 -11.03 -6.85 9.64
N PHE A 13 -10.49 -5.87 10.37
CA PHE A 13 -9.18 -5.28 10.06
C PHE A 13 -8.06 -6.33 10.04
N LEU A 14 -7.92 -7.14 11.11
CA LEU A 14 -6.87 -8.17 11.19
C LEU A 14 -7.00 -9.24 10.09
N LEU A 15 -8.24 -9.59 9.71
CA LEU A 15 -8.51 -10.48 8.60
C LEU A 15 -8.08 -9.88 7.26
N CYS A 16 -8.51 -8.64 6.96
CA CYS A 16 -8.13 -7.95 5.73
C CYS A 16 -6.60 -7.80 5.62
N LEU A 17 -5.95 -7.42 6.73
CA LEU A 17 -4.50 -7.28 6.78
C LEU A 17 -3.77 -8.60 6.54
N SER A 18 -4.32 -9.74 7.00
CA SER A 18 -3.76 -11.07 6.73
C SER A 18 -3.74 -11.36 5.22
N PHE A 19 -4.83 -11.09 4.52
CA PHE A 19 -4.88 -11.24 3.06
C PHE A 19 -3.95 -10.25 2.34
N ILE A 20 -3.84 -9.02 2.84
CA ILE A 20 -2.93 -8.02 2.26
C ILE A 20 -1.47 -8.48 2.39
N TYR A 21 -1.05 -9.01 3.54
CA TYR A 21 0.28 -9.61 3.69
C TYR A 21 0.47 -10.79 2.72
N LEU A 22 -0.53 -11.65 2.59
CA LEU A 22 -0.48 -12.78 1.66
C LEU A 22 -0.25 -12.31 0.22
N PHE A 23 -1.01 -11.32 -0.24
CA PHE A 23 -0.85 -10.75 -1.58
C PHE A 23 0.48 -10.03 -1.75
N ALA A 24 0.94 -9.28 -0.75
CA ALA A 24 2.21 -8.56 -0.81
C ALA A 24 3.41 -9.51 -0.92
N PHE A 25 3.47 -10.56 -0.08
CA PHE A 25 4.54 -11.55 -0.13
C PHE A 25 4.46 -12.43 -1.39
N ALA A 26 3.26 -12.90 -1.76
CA ALA A 26 3.11 -13.71 -2.97
C ALA A 26 3.47 -12.92 -4.24
N SER A 27 3.06 -11.65 -4.31
CA SER A 27 3.40 -10.76 -5.42
C SER A 27 4.90 -10.54 -5.53
N LEU A 28 5.60 -10.45 -4.40
CA LEU A 28 7.06 -10.33 -4.37
C LEU A 28 7.73 -11.65 -4.79
N TYR A 29 7.27 -12.79 -4.26
CA TYR A 29 7.85 -14.12 -4.47
C TYR A 29 7.97 -14.49 -5.95
N ILE A 30 6.94 -14.19 -6.74
CA ILE A 30 6.90 -14.54 -8.18
C ILE A 30 7.86 -13.67 -9.00
N GLN A 31 8.26 -12.50 -8.51
CA GLN A 31 9.21 -11.61 -9.19
C GLN A 31 10.64 -11.70 -8.64
N LEU A 32 10.85 -12.45 -7.53
CA LEU A 32 12.16 -12.55 -6.89
C LEU A 32 13.28 -12.99 -7.85
N PRO A 33 13.10 -14.03 -8.71
CA PRO A 33 14.18 -14.48 -9.59
C PRO A 33 14.65 -13.36 -10.53
N GLY A 34 13.74 -12.73 -11.26
CA GLY A 34 14.09 -11.66 -12.20
C GLY A 34 14.58 -10.37 -11.55
N LEU A 35 14.17 -10.07 -10.33
CA LEU A 35 14.56 -8.81 -9.67
C LEU A 35 15.85 -8.94 -8.85
N TYR A 36 16.04 -10.04 -8.11
CA TYR A 36 16.97 -10.07 -6.99
C TYR A 36 17.94 -11.26 -6.97
N SER A 37 17.77 -12.25 -7.86
CA SER A 37 18.70 -13.38 -7.98
C SER A 37 20.08 -12.94 -8.49
N GLU A 38 21.05 -13.87 -8.52
CA GLU A 38 22.37 -13.62 -9.14
C GLU A 38 22.26 -13.14 -10.59
N TYR A 39 21.21 -13.56 -11.29
CA TYR A 39 20.93 -13.24 -12.70
C TYR A 39 19.86 -12.15 -12.87
N GLY A 40 19.31 -11.62 -11.77
CA GLY A 40 18.28 -10.58 -11.78
C GLY A 40 18.81 -9.18 -12.12
N VAL A 41 17.87 -8.22 -12.19
CA VAL A 41 18.11 -6.80 -12.50
C VAL A 41 18.91 -6.09 -11.39
N THR A 42 18.59 -6.35 -10.13
CA THR A 42 19.27 -5.78 -8.95
C THR A 42 19.62 -6.91 -7.96
N PRO A 43 20.65 -7.72 -8.25
CA PRO A 43 21.02 -8.85 -7.40
C PRO A 43 21.30 -8.43 -5.97
N ILE A 44 20.80 -9.17 -4.98
CA ILE A 44 21.01 -8.83 -3.55
C ILE A 44 22.50 -8.80 -3.18
N ARG A 45 23.34 -9.59 -3.86
CA ARG A 45 24.79 -9.63 -3.61
C ARG A 45 25.50 -8.29 -3.77
N THR A 46 24.90 -7.34 -4.50
CA THR A 46 25.47 -5.98 -4.64
C THR A 46 25.35 -5.18 -3.35
N LEU A 47 24.44 -5.59 -2.45
CA LEU A 47 24.30 -4.98 -1.13
C LEU A 47 25.36 -5.50 -0.15
N SER A 48 25.81 -4.64 0.74
CA SER A 48 26.66 -5.02 1.89
C SER A 48 25.77 -5.43 3.07
N LEU A 49 25.53 -6.73 3.20
CA LEU A 49 24.78 -7.31 4.33
C LEU A 49 25.77 -7.88 5.35
N ILE A 50 26.08 -7.09 6.38
CA ILE A 50 26.99 -7.50 7.45
C ILE A 50 26.20 -8.32 8.48
N ALA A 51 26.66 -9.52 8.80
CA ALA A 51 26.07 -10.34 9.86
C ALA A 51 26.04 -9.59 11.20
N PRO A 52 24.98 -9.76 12.02
CA PRO A 52 24.88 -9.07 13.29
C PRO A 52 25.93 -9.59 14.27
N LYS A 53 26.62 -8.66 14.95
CA LYS A 53 27.63 -9.01 15.96
C LYS A 53 27.01 -9.55 17.25
N ASP A 54 25.89 -8.95 17.63
CA ASP A 54 25.13 -9.28 18.84
C ASP A 54 23.64 -8.94 18.66
N ALA A 55 22.82 -9.22 19.69
CA ALA A 55 21.40 -8.93 19.67
C ALA A 55 21.07 -7.43 19.61
N SER A 56 21.92 -6.56 20.17
CA SER A 56 21.72 -5.11 20.14
C SER A 56 21.89 -4.56 18.72
N ASP A 57 22.93 -5.01 18.01
CA ASP A 57 23.17 -4.67 16.61
C ASP A 57 22.08 -5.22 15.68
N PHE A 58 21.57 -6.43 15.98
CA PHE A 58 20.42 -6.96 15.25
C PHE A 58 19.18 -6.10 15.45
N ILE A 59 18.86 -5.68 16.68
CA ILE A 59 17.69 -4.84 16.96
C ILE A 59 17.83 -3.48 16.26
N LYS A 60 18.97 -2.79 16.42
CA LYS A 60 19.21 -1.47 15.81
C LYS A 60 19.05 -1.49 14.29
N ASN A 61 19.51 -2.56 13.65
CA ASN A 61 19.45 -2.76 12.21
C ASN A 61 18.65 -4.02 11.87
N LEU A 62 17.39 -4.07 12.33
CA LEU A 62 16.51 -5.22 12.20
C LEU A 62 16.32 -5.62 10.74
N ASN A 63 16.91 -6.76 10.36
CA ASN A 63 16.79 -7.36 9.04
C ASN A 63 17.17 -8.84 9.13
N VAL A 64 16.17 -9.71 9.00
CA VAL A 64 16.32 -11.18 9.07
C VAL A 64 17.27 -11.71 8.00
N VAL A 65 17.41 -11.04 6.85
CA VAL A 65 18.34 -11.46 5.78
C VAL A 65 19.80 -11.37 6.23
N ARG A 66 20.12 -10.55 7.25
CA ARG A 66 21.47 -10.50 7.84
C ARG A 66 21.83 -11.78 8.60
N LEU A 67 20.86 -12.65 8.88
CA LEU A 67 21.08 -13.96 9.50
C LEU A 67 21.34 -15.05 8.46
N ALA A 68 21.51 -14.70 7.17
CA ALA A 68 21.78 -15.64 6.09
C ALA A 68 23.00 -16.54 6.38
N GLU A 69 24.10 -15.96 6.88
CA GLU A 69 25.31 -16.72 7.27
C GLU A 69 25.03 -17.72 8.39
N PHE A 70 24.28 -17.32 9.42
CA PHE A 70 23.88 -18.19 10.52
C PHE A 70 23.00 -19.36 10.05
N LEU A 71 22.12 -19.11 9.09
CA LEU A 71 21.27 -20.12 8.45
C LEU A 71 22.02 -20.94 7.38
N GLN A 72 23.29 -20.64 7.10
CA GLN A 72 24.07 -21.23 6.02
C GLN A 72 23.36 -21.11 4.65
N LEU A 73 22.71 -19.98 4.41
CA LEU A 73 22.01 -19.67 3.16
C LEU A 73 22.69 -18.52 2.42
N ASP A 74 22.67 -18.56 1.10
CA ASP A 74 22.94 -17.37 0.31
C ASP A 74 21.89 -16.27 0.60
N SER A 75 22.28 -15.00 0.44
CA SER A 75 21.41 -13.86 0.73
C SER A 75 20.11 -13.89 -0.09
N TYR A 76 20.17 -14.35 -1.34
CA TYR A 76 18.97 -14.52 -2.16
C TYR A 76 18.07 -15.64 -1.62
N LYS A 77 18.64 -16.79 -1.27
CA LYS A 77 17.87 -17.90 -0.68
C LYS A 77 17.29 -17.55 0.69
N CYS A 78 17.97 -16.71 1.47
CA CYS A 78 17.44 -16.17 2.71
C CYS A 78 16.25 -15.23 2.46
N LEU A 79 16.30 -14.35 1.45
CA LEU A 79 15.13 -13.54 1.07
C LEU A 79 13.97 -14.40 0.55
N GLU A 80 14.27 -15.44 -0.22
CA GLU A 80 13.28 -16.41 -0.69
C GLU A 80 12.59 -17.10 0.49
N LEU A 81 13.36 -17.56 1.50
CA LEU A 81 12.84 -18.12 2.74
C LEU A 81 11.94 -17.12 3.49
N VAL A 82 12.42 -15.89 3.69
CA VAL A 82 11.67 -14.81 4.35
C VAL A 82 10.31 -14.61 3.70
N THR A 83 10.28 -14.62 2.37
CA THR A 83 9.07 -14.42 1.59
C THR A 83 8.13 -15.63 1.69
N VAL A 84 8.63 -16.86 1.57
CA VAL A 84 7.83 -18.10 1.69
C VAL A 84 7.22 -18.23 3.09
N VAL A 85 8.01 -18.00 4.14
CA VAL A 85 7.49 -18.00 5.52
C VAL A 85 6.41 -16.93 5.69
N GLY A 86 6.61 -15.74 5.10
CA GLY A 86 5.61 -14.68 5.07
C GLY A 86 4.29 -15.12 4.40
N ILE A 87 4.36 -15.83 3.26
CA ILE A 87 3.19 -16.40 2.56
C ILE A 87 2.48 -17.43 3.46
N VAL A 88 3.22 -18.37 4.06
CA VAL A 88 2.62 -19.41 4.90
C VAL A 88 1.92 -18.81 6.12
N LEU A 89 2.59 -17.92 6.85
CA LEU A 89 2.02 -17.29 8.05
C LEU A 89 0.78 -16.45 7.72
N SER A 90 0.81 -15.68 6.63
CA SER A 90 -0.31 -14.84 6.21
C SER A 90 -1.47 -15.66 5.64
N PHE A 91 -1.20 -16.77 4.96
CA PHE A 91 -2.22 -17.72 4.53
C PHE A 91 -2.92 -18.35 5.74
N LEU A 92 -2.14 -18.86 6.71
CA LEU A 92 -2.69 -19.45 7.94
C LEU A 92 -3.51 -18.43 8.72
N SER A 93 -3.06 -17.17 8.85
CA SER A 93 -3.81 -16.13 9.55
C SER A 93 -5.06 -15.66 8.78
N SER A 94 -5.07 -15.76 7.45
CA SER A 94 -6.24 -15.44 6.63
C SER A 94 -7.37 -16.46 6.80
N PHE A 95 -7.03 -17.75 6.90
CA PHE A 95 -8.02 -18.82 6.98
C PHE A 95 -8.29 -19.34 8.40
N SER A 96 -7.42 -19.06 9.37
CA SER A 96 -7.57 -19.51 10.76
C SER A 96 -7.51 -18.35 11.76
N THR A 97 -8.52 -18.26 12.63
CA THR A 97 -8.53 -17.33 13.77
C THR A 97 -7.39 -17.62 14.75
N ALA A 98 -6.93 -18.87 14.84
CA ALA A 98 -5.87 -19.28 15.76
C ALA A 98 -4.51 -18.66 15.42
N PHE A 99 -4.30 -18.28 14.15
CA PHE A 99 -3.07 -17.66 13.66
C PHE A 99 -3.15 -16.13 13.59
N ARG A 100 -4.29 -15.49 13.93
CA ARG A 100 -4.42 -14.02 13.99
C ARG A 100 -3.95 -13.46 15.33
N THR A 101 -2.68 -13.69 15.65
CA THR A 101 -2.08 -13.44 16.96
C THR A 101 -0.92 -12.45 16.87
N GLY A 102 -0.60 -11.81 18.01
CA GLY A 102 0.50 -10.85 18.15
C GLY A 102 1.82 -11.37 17.60
N PRO A 103 2.26 -12.58 17.99
CA PRO A 103 3.49 -13.17 17.47
C PRO A 103 3.50 -13.38 15.96
N VAL A 104 2.37 -13.80 15.37
CA VAL A 104 2.28 -13.99 13.91
C VAL A 104 2.35 -12.64 13.18
N PHE A 105 1.63 -11.62 13.65
CA PHE A 105 1.73 -10.28 13.06
C PHE A 105 3.11 -9.65 13.26
N LEU A 106 3.77 -9.90 14.39
CA LEU A 106 5.15 -9.46 14.64
C LEU A 106 6.11 -10.14 13.65
N ALA A 107 5.97 -11.45 13.45
CA ALA A 107 6.76 -12.18 12.45
C ALA A 107 6.51 -11.64 11.04
N LEU A 108 5.25 -11.49 10.61
CA LEU A 108 4.90 -10.92 9.31
C LEU A 108 5.50 -9.52 9.11
N TRP A 109 5.42 -8.66 10.13
CA TRP A 109 6.00 -7.32 10.10
C TRP A 109 7.53 -7.35 9.98
N MET A 110 8.23 -8.16 10.78
CA MET A 110 9.69 -8.30 10.72
C MET A 110 10.15 -8.87 9.37
N LEU A 111 9.46 -9.87 8.84
CA LEU A 111 9.76 -10.47 7.53
C LEU A 111 9.57 -9.44 6.40
N TYR A 112 8.50 -8.65 6.43
CA TYR A 112 8.25 -7.63 5.41
C TYR A 112 9.23 -6.46 5.51
N LEU A 113 9.59 -6.04 6.73
CA LEU A 113 10.62 -5.02 6.97
C LEU A 113 11.97 -5.47 6.40
N SER A 114 12.30 -6.75 6.58
CA SER A 114 13.53 -7.35 6.06
C SER A 114 13.56 -7.34 4.54
N ALA A 115 12.44 -7.74 3.91
CA ALA A 115 12.29 -7.65 2.46
C ALA A 115 12.42 -6.21 1.95
N LEU A 116 11.74 -5.24 2.59
CA LEU A 116 11.79 -3.83 2.22
C LEU A 116 13.22 -3.27 2.28
N LYS A 117 13.98 -3.60 3.35
CA LYS A 117 15.36 -3.12 3.53
C LYS A 117 16.34 -3.62 2.46
N VAL A 118 16.13 -4.82 1.90
CA VAL A 118 16.97 -5.36 0.82
C VAL A 118 16.39 -5.13 -0.57
N GLY A 119 15.14 -4.65 -0.65
CA GLY A 119 14.36 -4.57 -1.86
C GLY A 119 14.68 -3.39 -2.79
N GLN A 120 15.57 -2.49 -2.38
CA GLN A 120 16.08 -1.36 -3.19
C GLN A 120 14.92 -0.56 -3.83
N THR A 121 15.07 -0.11 -5.08
CA THR A 121 14.07 0.68 -5.81
C THR A 121 12.73 -0.06 -5.96
N PHE A 122 12.77 -1.39 -6.13
CA PHE A 122 11.57 -2.18 -6.40
C PHE A 122 10.67 -2.38 -5.18
N LEU A 123 11.08 -2.01 -3.96
CA LEU A 123 10.25 -2.04 -2.74
C LEU A 123 10.10 -0.66 -2.07
N TRP A 124 10.50 0.41 -2.77
CA TRP A 124 10.48 1.78 -2.24
C TRP A 124 9.19 2.52 -2.60
N PHE A 125 8.04 1.97 -2.18
CA PHE A 125 6.73 2.54 -2.48
C PHE A 125 5.90 2.86 -1.23
N GLN A 126 4.93 3.78 -1.35
CA GLN A 126 4.15 4.25 -0.20
C GLN A 126 3.24 3.18 0.42
N TRP A 127 2.77 2.21 -0.35
CA TRP A 127 1.97 1.09 0.19
C TRP A 127 2.83 0.08 0.96
N ASP A 128 4.12 -0.07 0.62
CA ASP A 128 5.05 -0.97 1.31
C ASP A 128 5.31 -0.44 2.75
N ILE A 129 5.52 0.87 2.90
CA ILE A 129 5.67 1.52 4.22
C ILE A 129 4.34 1.63 4.98
N LEU A 130 3.21 1.84 4.29
CA LEU A 130 1.88 1.84 4.94
C LEU A 130 1.54 0.46 5.53
N LEU A 131 1.93 -0.62 4.84
CA LEU A 131 1.77 -1.99 5.33
C LEU A 131 2.59 -2.22 6.60
N LEU A 132 3.80 -1.65 6.71
CA LEU A 132 4.60 -1.71 7.93
C LEU A 132 3.97 -0.94 9.10
N GLU A 133 3.46 0.27 8.89
CA GLU A 133 2.75 1.00 9.96
C GLU A 133 1.50 0.25 10.43
N SER A 134 0.68 -0.19 9.47
CA SER A 134 -0.57 -0.92 9.75
C SER A 134 -0.30 -2.27 10.43
N GLY A 135 0.74 -2.96 9.97
CA GLY A 135 1.26 -4.20 10.54
C GLY A 135 1.70 -4.04 11.98
N PHE A 136 2.46 -2.99 12.28
CA PHE A 136 2.91 -2.73 13.64
C PHE A 136 1.74 -2.46 14.59
N ILE A 137 0.74 -1.68 14.15
CA ILE A 137 -0.47 -1.44 14.95
C ILE A 137 -1.29 -2.72 15.13
N ALA A 138 -1.30 -3.64 14.15
CA ALA A 138 -1.97 -4.93 14.27
C ALA A 138 -1.37 -5.83 15.37
N ILE A 139 -0.07 -5.71 15.64
CA ILE A 139 0.59 -6.39 16.76
C ILE A 139 -0.06 -5.95 18.09
N LEU A 140 -0.35 -4.65 18.24
CA LEU A 140 -0.98 -4.09 19.44
C LEU A 140 -2.46 -4.49 19.59
N LEU A 141 -3.14 -4.81 18.50
CA LEU A 141 -4.57 -5.17 18.46
C LEU A 141 -4.84 -6.68 18.60
N SER A 142 -3.84 -7.49 18.29
CA SER A 142 -3.97 -8.95 18.25
C SER A 142 -3.67 -9.57 19.61
N SER A 143 -4.15 -10.79 19.82
CA SER A 143 -3.94 -11.52 21.08
C SER A 143 -2.57 -12.20 21.08
N PHE A 144 -1.81 -12.09 22.17
CA PHE A 144 -0.61 -12.91 22.39
C PHE A 144 -0.92 -14.32 22.96
N GLY A 145 -2.21 -14.60 23.19
CA GLY A 145 -2.65 -15.67 24.08
C GLY A 145 -2.60 -17.11 23.59
N THR A 146 -2.40 -17.38 22.29
CA THR A 146 -2.39 -18.78 21.81
C THR A 146 -1.05 -19.47 21.97
N VAL A 147 0.06 -18.73 22.09
CA VAL A 147 1.40 -19.30 22.20
C VAL A 147 1.83 -19.48 23.67
N ILE A 148 1.35 -18.63 24.59
CA ILE A 148 1.81 -18.58 26.00
C ILE A 148 0.64 -18.79 26.99
N SER A 149 -0.55 -19.21 26.53
CA SER A 149 -1.77 -19.31 27.35
C SER A 149 -2.15 -18.01 28.10
N LEU A 150 -1.58 -16.87 27.70
CA LEU A 150 -1.83 -15.58 28.33
C LEU A 150 -3.21 -15.05 27.90
N PRO A 151 -4.06 -14.63 28.84
CA PRO A 151 -5.39 -14.18 28.50
C PRO A 151 -5.30 -12.82 27.79
N ARG A 152 -6.09 -12.58 26.74
CA ARG A 152 -6.05 -11.33 25.93
C ARG A 152 -6.18 -10.06 26.78
N VAL A 153 -5.41 -8.99 26.52
CA VAL A 153 -5.68 -7.64 27.08
C VAL A 153 -6.78 -7.00 26.24
N VAL A 154 -8.01 -6.96 26.76
CA VAL A 154 -9.17 -6.44 26.02
C VAL A 154 -9.32 -4.94 26.23
N ALA A 155 -8.88 -4.44 27.38
CA ALA A 155 -9.01 -3.04 27.73
C ALA A 155 -8.23 -2.12 26.78
N SER A 156 -7.12 -2.58 26.21
CA SER A 156 -6.24 -1.83 25.32
C SER A 156 -6.71 -1.73 23.86
N ASP A 157 -7.76 -2.47 23.47
CA ASP A 157 -8.25 -2.51 22.08
C ASP A 157 -8.58 -1.11 21.54
N LYS A 158 -9.08 -0.22 22.42
CA LYS A 158 -9.44 1.15 22.07
C LYS A 158 -8.24 1.97 21.61
N ILE A 159 -7.10 1.78 22.26
CA ILE A 159 -5.84 2.47 21.94
C ILE A 159 -5.38 2.08 20.54
N GLY A 160 -5.32 0.79 20.23
CA GLY A 160 -4.92 0.31 18.90
C GLY A 160 -5.89 0.75 17.80
N MET A 161 -7.20 0.69 18.05
CA MET A 161 -8.21 1.13 17.09
C MET A 161 -8.16 2.64 16.85
N TRP A 162 -7.82 3.42 17.87
CA TRP A 162 -7.57 4.84 17.74
C TRP A 162 -6.31 5.12 16.92
N LEU A 163 -5.22 4.37 17.12
CA LEU A 163 -3.99 4.52 16.33
C LEU A 163 -4.23 4.22 14.84
N LEU A 164 -5.05 3.21 14.51
CA LEU A 164 -5.47 2.95 13.13
C LEU A 164 -6.27 4.12 12.54
N ARG A 165 -7.17 4.71 13.33
CA ARG A 165 -7.94 5.89 12.91
C ARG A 165 -7.03 7.10 12.69
N TRP A 166 -6.04 7.29 13.56
CA TRP A 166 -5.03 8.34 13.41
C TRP A 166 -4.17 8.12 12.16
N LEU A 167 -3.77 6.88 11.87
CA LEU A 167 -3.07 6.52 10.64
C LEU A 167 -3.93 6.81 9.40
N LEU A 168 -5.21 6.39 9.42
CA LEU A 168 -6.15 6.69 8.32
C LEU A 168 -6.33 8.20 8.11
N PHE A 169 -6.47 8.97 9.19
CA PHE A 169 -6.52 10.42 9.13
C PHE A 169 -5.28 10.99 8.45
N ARG A 170 -4.07 10.63 8.92
CA ARG A 170 -2.82 11.12 8.32
C ARG A 170 -2.72 10.74 6.85
N LEU A 171 -3.04 9.49 6.49
CA LEU A 171 -3.00 9.02 5.13
C LEU A 171 -3.89 9.87 4.21
N MET A 172 -5.16 10.03 4.56
CA MET A 172 -6.12 10.75 3.71
C MET A 172 -5.84 12.26 3.70
N PHE A 173 -5.67 12.86 4.89
CA PHE A 173 -5.44 14.29 5.04
C PHE A 173 -4.15 14.75 4.36
N SER A 174 -3.03 14.05 4.61
CA SER A 174 -1.77 14.39 3.94
C SER A 174 -1.86 14.20 2.43
N SER A 175 -2.49 13.12 1.95
CA SER A 175 -2.65 12.86 0.51
C SER A 175 -3.50 13.93 -0.20
N GLY A 176 -4.51 14.49 0.47
CA GLY A 176 -5.32 15.59 -0.07
C GLY A 176 -4.58 16.92 -0.04
N VAL A 177 -4.00 17.28 1.12
CA VAL A 177 -3.31 18.56 1.31
C VAL A 177 -2.15 18.74 0.34
N VAL A 178 -1.34 17.69 0.13
CA VAL A 178 -0.16 17.82 -0.74
C VAL A 178 -0.52 18.15 -2.19
N LYS A 179 -1.71 17.76 -2.67
CA LYS A 179 -2.16 18.05 -4.05
C LYS A 179 -2.22 19.56 -4.29
N LEU A 180 -2.70 20.32 -3.33
CA LEU A 180 -2.80 21.78 -3.40
C LEU A 180 -1.49 22.47 -2.99
N THR A 181 -0.75 21.97 -1.98
CA THR A 181 0.57 22.53 -1.62
C THR A 181 1.70 22.18 -2.61
N SER A 182 1.40 21.41 -3.66
CA SER A 182 2.34 21.12 -4.75
C SER A 182 2.49 22.26 -5.76
N ASP A 183 1.58 23.24 -5.68
CA ASP A 183 1.34 24.28 -6.68
C ASP A 183 1.05 23.77 -8.10
N CYS A 184 0.55 22.54 -8.22
CA CYS A 184 0.22 21.95 -9.52
C CYS A 184 -0.99 22.66 -10.15
N PRO A 185 -0.87 23.23 -11.36
CA PRO A 185 -1.96 23.94 -12.02
C PRO A 185 -3.20 23.07 -12.29
N THR A 186 -3.02 21.76 -12.51
CA THR A 186 -4.13 20.84 -12.79
C THR A 186 -4.97 20.55 -11.55
N TRP A 187 -4.37 20.47 -10.36
CA TRP A 187 -5.09 20.33 -9.10
C TRP A 187 -5.85 21.61 -8.76
N TRP A 188 -5.18 22.78 -8.84
CA TRP A 188 -5.81 24.08 -8.59
C TRP A 188 -6.92 24.42 -9.60
N GLY A 189 -6.76 23.99 -10.86
CA GLY A 189 -7.75 24.18 -11.92
C GLY A 189 -8.86 23.12 -11.97
N LEU A 190 -8.90 22.15 -11.04
CA LEU A 190 -9.79 20.99 -11.04
C LEU A 190 -9.72 20.11 -12.32
N LYS A 191 -8.63 20.20 -13.07
CA LYS A 191 -8.40 19.47 -14.33
C LYS A 191 -7.58 18.19 -14.19
N ALA A 192 -7.22 17.81 -12.97
CA ALA A 192 -6.33 16.68 -12.70
C ALA A 192 -6.85 15.36 -13.30
N LEU A 193 -8.14 15.06 -13.15
CA LEU A 193 -8.74 13.81 -13.66
C LEU A 193 -8.97 13.78 -15.18
N HIS A 194 -8.84 14.91 -15.88
CA HIS A 194 -8.83 14.91 -17.35
C HIS A 194 -7.63 14.13 -17.88
N TRP A 195 -6.52 14.14 -17.14
CA TRP A 195 -5.27 13.47 -17.52
C TRP A 195 -5.06 12.16 -16.77
N HIS A 196 -5.48 12.11 -15.51
CA HIS A 196 -5.09 11.04 -14.60
C HIS A 196 -5.42 9.66 -15.16
N TYR A 197 -6.63 9.43 -15.70
CA TYR A 197 -7.07 8.11 -16.16
C TYR A 197 -6.14 7.44 -17.17
N GLN A 198 -5.52 8.22 -18.07
CA GLN A 198 -4.54 7.68 -19.02
C GLN A 198 -3.10 7.70 -18.48
N SER A 199 -2.77 8.63 -17.58
CA SER A 199 -1.41 8.83 -17.09
C SER A 199 -1.04 7.97 -15.87
N GLN A 200 -2.02 7.30 -15.23
CA GLN A 200 -1.81 6.33 -14.13
C GLN A 200 -0.77 5.28 -14.50
N CYS A 201 -0.06 4.69 -13.55
CA CYS A 201 0.96 3.69 -13.89
C CYS A 201 0.42 2.51 -14.73
N ILE A 202 -0.62 1.83 -14.25
CA ILE A 202 -1.27 0.71 -14.95
C ILE A 202 -2.79 0.92 -14.92
N PRO A 203 -3.38 1.56 -15.94
CA PRO A 203 -4.82 1.77 -16.00
C PRO A 203 -5.56 0.45 -16.25
N THR A 204 -6.83 0.44 -15.90
CA THR A 204 -7.78 -0.65 -16.22
C THR A 204 -8.60 -0.29 -17.48
N PRO A 205 -9.41 -1.21 -18.03
CA PRO A 205 -10.30 -0.88 -19.13
C PRO A 205 -11.29 0.25 -18.79
N VAL A 206 -11.76 0.30 -17.54
CA VAL A 206 -12.71 1.33 -17.07
C VAL A 206 -12.08 2.72 -17.12
N ALA A 207 -10.75 2.84 -16.98
CA ALA A 207 -10.06 4.12 -17.10
C ALA A 207 -10.28 4.78 -18.46
N TRP A 208 -10.29 3.99 -19.54
CA TRP A 208 -10.54 4.49 -20.90
C TRP A 208 -11.97 5.04 -21.00
N TYR A 209 -12.97 4.33 -20.48
CA TYR A 209 -14.35 4.81 -20.44
C TYR A 209 -14.50 6.06 -19.56
N ALA A 210 -13.84 6.08 -18.39
CA ALA A 210 -13.87 7.21 -17.47
C ALA A 210 -13.20 8.45 -18.07
N HIS A 211 -12.17 8.28 -18.91
CA HIS A 211 -11.50 9.36 -19.63
C HIS A 211 -12.44 10.08 -20.62
N HIS A 212 -13.41 9.38 -21.18
CA HIS A 212 -14.38 9.93 -22.13
C HIS A 212 -15.61 10.59 -21.45
N LEU A 213 -15.68 10.58 -20.12
CA LEU A 213 -16.75 11.30 -19.42
C LEU A 213 -16.64 12.81 -19.69
N PRO A 214 -17.78 13.53 -19.73
CA PRO A 214 -17.78 14.98 -19.88
C PRO A 214 -16.86 15.68 -18.87
N GLY A 215 -16.14 16.70 -19.31
CA GLY A 215 -15.13 17.38 -18.47
C GLY A 215 -15.67 17.98 -17.17
N TRP A 216 -16.95 18.34 -17.11
CA TRP A 216 -17.58 18.79 -15.87
C TRP A 216 -17.64 17.67 -14.81
N ILE A 217 -17.86 16.41 -15.23
CA ILE A 217 -17.81 15.24 -14.33
C ILE A 217 -16.40 15.07 -13.76
N HIS A 218 -15.35 15.23 -14.58
CA HIS A 218 -13.98 15.17 -14.09
C HIS A 218 -13.69 16.26 -13.04
N ASN A 219 -14.16 17.49 -13.29
CA ASN A 219 -14.01 18.60 -12.34
C ASN A 219 -14.72 18.28 -11.02
N LEU A 220 -15.93 17.72 -11.08
CA LEU A 220 -16.67 17.25 -9.90
C LEU A 220 -15.95 16.14 -9.16
N CYS A 221 -15.37 15.17 -9.87
CA CYS A 221 -14.61 14.10 -9.24
C CYS A 221 -13.34 14.63 -8.55
N VAL A 222 -12.67 15.65 -9.09
CA VAL A 222 -11.55 16.32 -8.40
C VAL A 222 -12.03 17.05 -7.15
N ALA A 223 -13.13 17.80 -7.26
CA ALA A 223 -13.76 18.47 -6.12
C ALA A 223 -14.17 17.46 -5.02
N GLY A 224 -14.81 16.36 -5.40
CA GLY A 224 -15.17 15.25 -4.50
C GLY A 224 -13.95 14.62 -3.85
N THR A 225 -12.85 14.45 -4.59
CA THR A 225 -11.57 13.99 -4.05
C THR A 225 -11.07 14.94 -2.95
N PHE A 226 -11.08 16.26 -3.18
CA PHE A 226 -10.69 17.22 -2.15
C PHE A 226 -11.59 17.15 -0.91
N ILE A 227 -12.91 17.04 -1.08
CA ILE A 227 -13.85 16.94 0.05
C ILE A 227 -13.58 15.67 0.87
N ILE A 228 -13.38 14.53 0.19
CA ILE A 228 -13.18 13.23 0.84
C ILE A 228 -11.79 13.16 1.50
N GLU A 229 -10.77 13.79 0.94
CA GLU A 229 -9.39 13.71 1.43
C GLU A 229 -9.00 14.84 2.40
N ILE A 230 -9.67 15.99 2.42
CA ILE A 230 -9.22 17.15 3.22
C ILE A 230 -10.16 17.45 4.41
N PRO A 231 -11.40 17.94 4.24
CA PRO A 231 -12.25 18.26 5.37
C PRO A 231 -12.91 17.02 6.01
N LEU A 232 -13.30 16.01 5.22
CA LEU A 232 -14.00 14.83 5.74
C LEU A 232 -13.16 13.96 6.71
N PRO A 233 -11.82 13.84 6.57
CA PRO A 233 -10.99 13.18 7.59
C PRO A 233 -11.03 13.83 8.97
N LEU A 234 -11.33 15.13 9.09
CA LEU A 234 -11.52 15.78 10.39
C LEU A 234 -12.70 15.17 11.16
N LEU A 235 -13.72 14.68 10.44
CA LEU A 235 -14.88 14.01 11.03
C LEU A 235 -14.57 12.60 11.55
N PHE A 236 -13.39 12.02 11.27
CA PHE A 236 -13.03 10.68 11.76
C PHE A 236 -13.04 10.60 13.28
N PHE A 237 -12.68 11.70 13.96
CA PHE A 237 -12.62 11.76 15.42
C PHE A 237 -13.97 12.06 16.09
N VAL A 238 -15.01 12.37 15.29
CA VAL A 238 -16.35 12.66 15.82
C VAL A 238 -17.03 11.35 16.26
N PRO A 239 -17.51 11.25 17.51
CA PRO A 239 -18.04 9.99 18.04
C PRO A 239 -19.47 9.66 17.54
N PHE A 240 -20.09 10.57 16.78
CA PHE A 240 -21.48 10.44 16.32
C PHE A 240 -21.61 9.46 15.17
N ARG A 241 -22.63 8.58 15.25
CA ARG A 241 -22.78 7.43 14.34
C ARG A 241 -22.86 7.84 12.87
N THR A 242 -23.75 8.77 12.52
CA THR A 242 -24.00 9.11 11.11
C THR A 242 -22.78 9.77 10.47
N ALA A 243 -22.13 10.71 11.16
CA ALA A 243 -20.88 11.32 10.68
C ALA A 243 -19.81 10.26 10.39
N ARG A 244 -19.61 9.32 11.30
CA ARG A 244 -18.64 8.22 11.14
C ARG A 244 -18.96 7.29 9.97
N LEU A 245 -20.25 6.96 9.78
CA LEU A 245 -20.69 6.10 8.67
C LEU A 245 -20.55 6.81 7.32
N VAL A 246 -20.92 8.09 7.23
CA VAL A 246 -20.69 8.89 6.02
C VAL A 246 -19.19 8.95 5.72
N SER A 247 -18.36 9.21 6.73
CA SER A 247 -16.91 9.15 6.57
C SER A 247 -16.43 7.79 6.05
N PHE A 248 -16.89 6.68 6.64
CA PHE A 248 -16.55 5.33 6.20
C PHE A 248 -16.93 5.08 4.73
N TYR A 249 -18.20 5.30 4.37
CA TYR A 249 -18.68 5.00 3.02
C TYR A 249 -18.06 5.89 1.95
N SER A 250 -17.81 7.17 2.26
CA SER A 250 -17.12 8.07 1.33
C SER A 250 -15.68 7.63 1.05
N GLN A 251 -14.95 7.16 2.07
CA GLN A 251 -13.60 6.62 1.87
C GLN A 251 -13.63 5.33 1.06
N VAL A 252 -14.53 4.39 1.40
CA VAL A 252 -14.68 3.14 0.65
C VAL A 252 -15.06 3.40 -0.80
N LEU A 253 -15.99 4.31 -1.06
CA LEU A 253 -16.39 4.70 -2.41
C LEU A 253 -15.20 5.24 -3.21
N LEU A 254 -14.40 6.14 -2.62
CA LEU A 254 -13.19 6.66 -3.27
C LEU A 254 -12.21 5.53 -3.60
N GLN A 255 -11.94 4.63 -2.65
CA GLN A 255 -11.01 3.51 -2.90
C GLN A 255 -11.54 2.54 -3.97
N LEU A 256 -12.83 2.25 -4.00
CA LEU A 256 -13.44 1.40 -5.03
C LEU A 256 -13.37 2.05 -6.41
N SER A 257 -13.64 3.35 -6.52
CA SER A 257 -13.50 4.09 -7.78
C SER A 257 -12.06 4.07 -8.31
N ILE A 258 -11.08 4.16 -7.40
CA ILE A 258 -9.66 4.05 -7.75
C ILE A 258 -9.33 2.63 -8.23
N ILE A 259 -9.79 1.58 -7.53
CA ILE A 259 -9.59 0.17 -7.94
C ILE A 259 -10.20 -0.09 -9.32
N LEU A 260 -11.41 0.44 -9.56
CA LEU A 260 -12.11 0.23 -10.81
C LEU A 260 -11.37 0.86 -11.98
N THR A 261 -10.67 1.98 -11.77
CA THR A 261 -10.03 2.74 -12.86
C THR A 261 -8.54 2.47 -12.98
N GLY A 262 -7.83 2.10 -11.91
CA GLY A 262 -6.39 1.88 -11.93
C GLY A 262 -5.91 0.76 -11.01
N ASN A 263 -4.78 0.14 -11.38
CA ASN A 263 -4.20 -0.94 -10.61
C ASN A 263 -3.17 -0.41 -9.61
N TYR A 264 -3.63 -0.12 -8.39
CA TYR A 264 -2.80 0.25 -7.24
C TYR A 264 -2.68 -0.91 -6.25
N ASN A 265 -2.28 -2.08 -6.80
CA ASN A 265 -1.79 -3.22 -6.01
C ASN A 265 -2.62 -3.50 -4.75
N PHE A 266 -2.02 -3.57 -3.56
CA PHE A 266 -2.77 -3.77 -2.33
C PHE A 266 -3.06 -2.46 -1.56
N PHE A 267 -2.73 -1.30 -2.13
CA PHE A 267 -2.87 0.00 -1.47
C PHE A 267 -4.33 0.31 -1.13
N ASN A 268 -5.24 0.23 -2.11
CA ASN A 268 -6.64 0.56 -1.89
C ASN A 268 -7.31 -0.40 -0.90
N LEU A 269 -6.96 -1.70 -0.97
CA LEU A 269 -7.44 -2.72 -0.03
C LEU A 269 -6.98 -2.41 1.40
N LEU A 270 -5.74 -1.95 1.56
CA LEU A 270 -5.19 -1.53 2.85
C LEU A 270 -5.89 -0.30 3.40
N THR A 271 -6.17 0.70 2.57
CA THR A 271 -6.95 1.87 2.98
C THR A 271 -8.38 1.48 3.40
N ILE A 272 -9.06 0.59 2.66
CA ILE A 272 -10.37 0.05 3.04
C ILE A 272 -10.28 -0.71 4.38
N ALA A 273 -9.21 -1.48 4.61
CA ALA A 273 -9.00 -2.14 5.89
C ALA A 273 -8.88 -1.14 7.04
N LEU A 274 -8.13 -0.05 6.85
CA LEU A 274 -8.01 1.03 7.85
C LEU A 274 -9.36 1.70 8.15
N CYS A 275 -10.29 1.77 7.19
CA CYS A 275 -11.63 2.32 7.40
C CYS A 275 -12.44 1.55 8.46
N TYR A 276 -12.14 0.28 8.76
CA TYR A 276 -12.80 -0.43 9.87
C TYR A 276 -12.59 0.25 11.23
N SER A 277 -11.57 1.10 11.39
CA SER A 277 -11.38 1.95 12.59
C SER A 277 -12.50 2.98 12.81
N LEU A 278 -13.29 3.25 11.76
CA LEU A 278 -14.48 4.12 11.76
C LEU A 278 -15.78 3.38 12.03
N LEU A 279 -15.76 2.06 12.27
CA LEU A 279 -16.95 1.26 12.60
C LEU A 279 -16.97 0.83 14.07
N LYS A 280 -18.14 0.45 14.57
CA LYS A 280 -18.41 -0.08 15.92
C LYS A 280 -19.19 -1.39 15.74
N ASP A 281 -19.18 -2.25 16.76
CA ASP A 281 -19.87 -3.56 16.70
C ASP A 281 -21.36 -3.42 16.31
N ASP A 282 -22.00 -2.39 16.84
CA ASP A 282 -23.38 -2.02 16.57
C ASP A 282 -23.69 -1.66 15.10
N ASP A 283 -22.69 -1.39 14.27
CA ASP A 283 -22.88 -1.08 12.85
C ASP A 283 -23.12 -2.34 12.00
N PHE A 284 -22.77 -3.52 12.52
CA PHE A 284 -22.91 -4.80 11.82
C PHE A 284 -24.25 -5.51 12.09
N ASN A 285 -25.13 -4.93 12.91
CA ASN A 285 -26.41 -5.54 13.26
C ASN A 285 -27.57 -4.95 12.41
N PRO A 286 -28.02 -5.65 11.35
CA PRO A 286 -29.09 -5.14 10.47
C PRO A 286 -30.48 -5.14 11.13
N ARG A 287 -30.67 -5.91 12.22
CA ARG A 287 -31.98 -6.07 12.90
C ARG A 287 -32.20 -5.07 14.03
N ARG A 288 -31.26 -4.16 14.27
CA ARG A 288 -31.39 -3.17 15.35
C ARG A 288 -32.45 -2.13 14.99
N ARG A 289 -33.64 -2.27 15.57
CA ARG A 289 -34.64 -1.18 15.56
C ARG A 289 -34.04 0.03 16.26
N ARG A 290 -34.05 1.18 15.57
CA ARG A 290 -33.57 2.46 16.10
C ARG A 290 -34.50 2.91 17.22
N LYS A 291 -34.18 2.56 18.46
CA LYS A 291 -34.84 3.18 19.62
C LYS A 291 -34.35 4.63 19.69
N TRP A 292 -35.25 5.58 19.41
CA TRP A 292 -34.94 7.00 19.49
C TRP A 292 -34.87 7.42 20.96
N THR A 293 -33.67 7.33 21.53
CA THR A 293 -33.36 8.00 22.79
C THR A 293 -33.07 9.48 22.50
N VAL A 294 -33.26 10.37 23.49
CA VAL A 294 -32.94 11.81 23.36
C VAL A 294 -31.47 12.01 22.93
N SER A 295 -30.55 11.26 23.54
CA SER A 295 -29.13 11.22 23.14
C SER A 295 -28.93 10.76 21.68
N GLY A 296 -29.71 9.79 21.22
CA GLY A 296 -29.68 9.31 19.84
C GLY A 296 -30.19 10.35 18.82
N LEU A 297 -31.23 11.11 19.18
CA LEU A 297 -31.74 12.24 18.38
C LEU A 297 -30.71 13.38 18.30
N LEU A 298 -30.15 13.78 19.44
CA LEU A 298 -29.09 14.80 19.51
C LEU A 298 -27.86 14.40 18.69
N SER A 299 -27.39 13.16 18.83
CA SER A 299 -26.25 12.65 18.04
C SER A 299 -26.56 12.65 16.54
N PHE A 300 -27.80 12.36 16.15
CA PHE A 300 -28.22 12.40 14.75
C PHE A 300 -28.27 13.82 14.20
N ALA A 301 -28.89 14.75 14.92
CA ALA A 301 -28.95 16.16 14.55
C ALA A 301 -27.54 16.77 14.47
N ALA A 302 -26.69 16.54 15.47
CA ALA A 302 -25.31 17.00 15.48
C ALA A 302 -24.47 16.40 14.34
N SER A 303 -24.69 15.12 14.00
CA SER A 303 -24.03 14.52 12.83
C SER A 303 -24.41 15.24 11.54
N TRP A 304 -25.71 15.46 11.31
CA TRP A 304 -26.18 16.12 10.10
C TRP A 304 -25.75 17.57 10.04
N PHE A 305 -25.75 18.28 11.18
CA PHE A 305 -25.17 19.61 11.26
C PHE A 305 -23.72 19.61 10.79
N LEU A 306 -22.86 18.75 11.36
CA LEU A 306 -21.45 18.67 10.97
C LEU A 306 -21.25 18.27 9.50
N ILE A 307 -22.02 17.31 8.99
CA ILE A 307 -21.97 16.89 7.58
C ILE A 307 -22.37 18.06 6.69
N ILE A 308 -23.52 18.69 6.95
CA ILE A 308 -24.03 19.82 6.16
C ILE A 308 -23.06 20.99 6.24
N SER A 309 -22.44 21.27 7.40
CA SER A 309 -21.40 22.28 7.52
C SER A 309 -20.18 21.95 6.65
N VAL A 310 -19.67 20.71 6.71
CA VAL A 310 -18.52 20.30 5.89
C VAL A 310 -18.82 20.41 4.40
N PHE A 311 -19.95 19.87 3.94
CA PHE A 311 -20.33 19.92 2.54
C PHE A 311 -20.72 21.34 2.09
N GLY A 312 -21.40 22.11 2.93
CA GLY A 312 -21.80 23.50 2.66
C GLY A 312 -20.61 24.44 2.56
N ILE A 313 -19.68 24.37 3.53
CA ILE A 313 -18.42 25.14 3.48
C ILE A 313 -17.58 24.72 2.28
N SER A 314 -17.45 23.41 2.02
CA SER A 314 -16.72 22.94 0.84
C SER A 314 -17.36 23.40 -0.47
N SER A 315 -18.70 23.44 -0.51
CA SER A 315 -19.44 23.92 -1.67
C SER A 315 -19.21 25.40 -1.93
N TYR A 316 -19.19 26.21 -0.86
CA TYR A 316 -18.85 27.62 -0.93
C TYR A 316 -17.40 27.83 -1.39
N LEU A 317 -16.44 27.10 -0.81
CA LEU A 317 -15.01 27.19 -1.15
C LEU A 317 -14.67 26.71 -2.57
N LEU A 318 -15.53 25.91 -3.19
CA LEU A 318 -15.34 25.37 -4.55
C LEU A 318 -16.26 26.04 -5.59
N ASN A 319 -16.91 27.16 -5.24
CA ASN A 319 -17.72 27.99 -6.14
C ASN A 319 -18.58 27.15 -7.11
N PHE A 320 -19.37 26.22 -6.57
CA PHE A 320 -20.22 25.40 -7.44
C PHE A 320 -21.29 26.25 -8.12
N SER A 321 -21.43 26.08 -9.43
CA SER A 321 -22.46 26.72 -10.24
C SER A 321 -23.18 25.67 -11.07
N ILE A 322 -24.46 25.88 -11.33
CA ILE A 322 -25.27 25.00 -12.17
C ILE A 322 -25.66 25.82 -13.40
N SER A 323 -25.24 25.39 -14.58
CA SER A 323 -25.61 26.02 -15.85
C SER A 323 -25.85 24.95 -16.91
N ASN A 324 -27.01 25.02 -17.57
CA ASN A 324 -27.37 24.20 -18.75
C ASN A 324 -26.99 22.71 -18.60
N TYR A 325 -27.54 22.03 -17.58
CA TYR A 325 -27.30 20.60 -17.28
C TYR A 325 -25.83 20.22 -16.98
N SER A 326 -24.95 21.20 -16.81
CA SER A 326 -23.57 21.01 -16.36
C SER A 326 -23.35 21.64 -14.98
N ILE A 327 -22.46 21.05 -14.19
CA ILE A 327 -22.06 21.60 -12.89
C ILE A 327 -20.65 22.16 -13.01
N GLY A 328 -20.52 23.48 -12.90
CA GLY A 328 -19.26 24.19 -12.79
C GLY A 328 -18.71 24.09 -11.37
N ALA A 329 -17.40 23.98 -11.24
CA ALA A 329 -16.68 24.06 -9.97
C ALA A 329 -15.33 24.75 -10.21
N SER A 330 -14.88 25.54 -9.25
CA SER A 330 -13.58 26.23 -9.30
C SER A 330 -13.08 26.52 -7.90
N VAL A 331 -11.77 26.47 -7.67
CA VAL A 331 -11.22 26.80 -6.35
C VAL A 331 -11.45 28.29 -6.05
N GLY A 332 -12.25 28.57 -5.02
CA GLY A 332 -12.66 29.92 -4.62
C GLY A 332 -11.80 30.57 -3.52
N PHE A 333 -10.73 29.90 -3.09
CA PHE A 333 -9.79 30.39 -2.08
C PHE A 333 -8.38 30.60 -2.64
N THR A 334 -7.61 31.47 -2.00
CA THR A 334 -6.23 31.78 -2.36
C THR A 334 -5.24 30.77 -1.77
N LYS A 335 -4.02 30.72 -2.33
CA LYS A 335 -2.92 29.92 -1.77
C LYS A 335 -2.58 30.30 -0.33
N LYS A 336 -2.67 31.58 0.03
CA LYS A 336 -2.39 32.09 1.38
C LYS A 336 -3.46 31.61 2.37
N GLU A 337 -4.73 31.68 2.00
CA GLU A 337 -5.84 31.16 2.81
C GLU A 337 -5.73 29.66 3.00
N PHE A 338 -5.37 28.93 1.93
CA PHE A 338 -5.14 27.49 2.04
C PHE A 338 -3.96 27.15 2.95
N ALA A 339 -2.84 27.88 2.84
CA ALA A 339 -1.69 27.70 3.73
C ALA A 339 -2.06 27.97 5.19
N TRP A 340 -2.83 29.04 5.46
CA TRP A 340 -3.36 29.32 6.79
C TRP A 340 -4.27 28.19 7.29
N PHE A 341 -5.14 27.65 6.43
CA PHE A 341 -6.00 26.52 6.78
C PHE A 341 -5.17 25.27 7.12
N VAL A 342 -4.15 24.93 6.32
CA VAL A 342 -3.25 23.79 6.58
C VAL A 342 -2.53 23.98 7.89
N ASN A 343 -1.94 25.16 8.11
CA ASN A 343 -1.27 25.51 9.36
C ASN A 343 -2.15 25.27 10.59
N THR A 344 -3.36 25.86 10.53
CA THR A 344 -4.36 25.83 11.60
C THR A 344 -4.86 24.41 11.83
N SER A 345 -5.23 23.70 10.76
CA SER A 345 -5.75 22.33 10.83
C SER A 345 -4.71 21.36 11.36
N VAL A 346 -3.45 21.48 10.95
CA VAL A 346 -2.36 20.62 11.44
C VAL A 346 -2.10 20.89 12.92
N LYS A 347 -1.99 22.17 13.34
CA LYS A 347 -1.81 22.53 14.77
C LYS A 347 -2.90 21.95 15.64
N TYR A 348 -4.16 22.15 15.27
CA TYR A 348 -5.29 21.61 16.05
C TYR A 348 -5.37 20.09 15.99
N SER A 349 -5.07 19.46 14.85
CA SER A 349 -5.06 18.01 14.72
C SER A 349 -3.99 17.35 15.60
N ILE A 350 -2.83 17.99 15.76
CA ILE A 350 -1.80 17.55 16.71
C ILE A 350 -2.34 17.60 18.14
N SER A 351 -2.87 18.74 18.57
CA SER A 351 -3.41 18.92 19.93
C SER A 351 -4.57 17.97 20.23
N PHE A 352 -5.56 17.87 19.32
CA PHE A 352 -6.68 16.96 19.46
C PHE A 352 -6.25 15.49 19.37
N GLY A 353 -5.26 15.17 18.54
CA GLY A 353 -4.67 13.84 18.47
C GLY A 353 -4.14 13.38 19.82
N VAL A 354 -3.31 14.20 20.47
CA VAL A 354 -2.77 13.90 21.81
C VAL A 354 -3.88 13.84 22.86
N ALA A 355 -4.80 14.81 22.87
CA ALA A 355 -5.88 14.86 23.84
C ALA A 355 -6.82 13.65 23.75
N PHE A 356 -7.27 13.28 22.54
CA PHE A 356 -8.14 12.13 22.35
C PHE A 356 -7.43 10.80 22.61
N PHE A 357 -6.13 10.70 22.34
CA PHE A 357 -5.35 9.54 22.75
C PHE A 357 -5.38 9.36 24.28
N CYS A 358 -5.14 10.44 25.05
CA CYS A 358 -5.21 10.41 26.51
C CYS A 358 -6.60 10.00 27.01
N VAL A 359 -7.67 10.49 26.38
CA VAL A 359 -9.05 10.07 26.70
C VAL A 359 -9.27 8.57 26.46
N GLU A 360 -8.78 8.02 25.36
CA GLU A 360 -8.89 6.58 25.08
C GLU A 360 -8.05 5.74 26.05
N VAL A 361 -6.88 6.23 26.47
CA VAL A 361 -6.07 5.59 27.53
C VAL A 361 -6.85 5.58 28.85
N LEU A 362 -7.42 6.71 29.28
CA LEU A 362 -8.26 6.79 30.49
C LEU A 362 -9.45 5.84 30.42
N HIS A 363 -10.14 5.80 29.27
CA HIS A 363 -11.25 4.87 29.07
C HIS A 363 -10.77 3.40 29.15
N SER A 364 -9.59 3.10 28.64
CA SER A 364 -8.99 1.76 28.71
C SER A 364 -8.66 1.38 30.16
N ILE A 365 -8.13 2.31 30.95
CA ILE A 365 -7.89 2.13 32.39
C ILE A 365 -9.20 1.84 33.12
N ILE A 366 -10.27 2.60 32.85
CA ILE A 366 -11.59 2.37 33.48
C ILE A 366 -12.13 0.97 33.13
N ILE A 367 -11.99 0.51 31.88
CA ILE A 367 -12.38 -0.85 31.49
C ILE A 367 -11.56 -1.88 32.26
N ALA A 368 -10.23 -1.69 32.37
CA ALA A 368 -9.35 -2.59 33.10
C ALA A 368 -9.74 -2.68 34.59
N LEU A 369 -10.03 -1.55 35.23
CA LEU A 369 -10.43 -1.47 36.64
C LEU A 369 -11.77 -2.16 36.94
N ASN A 370 -12.65 -2.26 35.94
CA ASN A 370 -13.94 -2.95 36.03
C ASN A 370 -13.83 -4.48 35.85
N ALA A 371 -12.63 -5.03 35.67
CA ALA A 371 -12.44 -6.49 35.64
C ALA A 371 -12.80 -7.12 37.00
N ARG A 372 -13.54 -8.23 36.94
CA ARG A 372 -14.11 -8.90 38.14
C ARG A 372 -13.05 -9.49 39.08
N GLN A 373 -12.01 -10.10 38.54
CA GLN A 373 -10.97 -10.78 39.33
C GLN A 373 -9.75 -9.86 39.51
N PHE A 374 -9.15 -9.87 40.71
CA PHE A 374 -7.99 -9.04 41.03
C PHE A 374 -6.81 -9.25 40.06
N TRP A 375 -6.40 -10.49 39.85
CA TRP A 375 -5.30 -10.83 38.93
C TRP A 375 -5.60 -10.43 37.48
N ARG A 376 -6.85 -10.57 37.04
CA ARG A 376 -7.27 -10.12 35.72
C ARG A 376 -7.21 -8.60 35.59
N LYS A 377 -7.63 -7.87 36.63
CA LYS A 377 -7.54 -6.41 36.70
C LYS A 377 -6.09 -5.94 36.60
N LEU A 378 -5.19 -6.52 37.38
CA LEU A 378 -3.76 -6.20 37.36
C LEU A 378 -3.15 -6.47 35.98
N TYR A 379 -3.46 -7.63 35.38
CA TYR A 379 -2.99 -7.98 34.04
C TYR A 379 -3.48 -7.00 32.96
N GLU A 380 -4.76 -6.65 32.97
CA GLU A 380 -5.33 -5.67 32.03
C GLU A 380 -4.70 -4.28 32.22
N LEU A 381 -4.46 -3.84 33.46
CA LEU A 381 -3.82 -2.57 33.75
C LEU A 381 -2.37 -2.53 33.22
N ILE A 382 -1.57 -3.56 33.49
CA ILE A 382 -0.20 -3.66 32.98
C ILE A 382 -0.22 -3.63 31.44
N GLY A 383 -1.11 -4.40 30.82
CA GLY A 383 -1.27 -4.43 29.37
C GLY A 383 -1.63 -3.05 28.80
N VAL A 384 -2.57 -2.34 29.42
CA VAL A 384 -2.94 -0.97 29.04
C VAL A 384 -1.75 -0.02 29.18
N ILE A 385 -0.98 -0.08 30.27
CA ILE A 385 0.21 0.77 30.46
C ILE A 385 1.22 0.54 29.33
N VAL A 386 1.57 -0.72 29.06
CA VAL A 386 2.56 -1.06 28.01
C VAL A 386 2.08 -0.61 26.64
N ILE A 387 0.84 -0.92 26.26
CA ILE A 387 0.28 -0.55 24.95
C ILE A 387 0.10 0.97 24.84
N SER A 388 -0.23 1.66 25.94
CA SER A 388 -0.31 3.13 25.95
C SER A 388 1.05 3.76 25.73
N PHE A 389 2.10 3.24 26.35
CA PHE A 389 3.47 3.72 26.17
C PHE A 389 3.95 3.55 24.71
N VAL A 390 3.76 2.35 24.15
CA VAL A 390 4.11 2.08 22.74
C VAL A 390 3.25 2.95 21.80
N GLY A 391 1.94 3.02 22.05
CA GLY A 391 1.02 3.84 21.27
C GLY A 391 1.34 5.33 21.31
N PHE A 392 1.72 5.85 22.47
CA PHE A 392 2.16 7.23 22.62
C PHE A 392 3.46 7.50 21.86
N THR A 393 4.40 6.56 21.87
CA THR A 393 5.65 6.65 21.11
C THR A 393 5.39 6.73 19.61
N ILE A 394 4.49 5.87 19.08
CA ILE A 394 4.05 5.91 17.68
C ILE A 394 3.37 7.25 17.37
N LEU A 395 2.45 7.69 18.24
CA LEU A 395 1.75 8.96 18.06
C LEU A 395 2.76 10.11 17.96
N MET A 396 3.69 10.22 18.91
CA MET A 396 4.72 11.26 18.93
C MET A 396 5.58 11.24 17.66
N GLY A 397 6.10 10.07 17.26
CA GLY A 397 6.87 9.96 16.03
C GLY A 397 6.07 10.40 14.79
N SER A 398 4.78 10.04 14.74
CA SER A 398 3.90 10.37 13.62
C SER A 398 3.52 11.85 13.50
N LEU A 399 3.72 12.65 14.57
CA LEU A 399 3.50 14.09 14.52
C LEU A 399 4.50 14.78 13.58
N VAL A 400 5.73 14.24 13.43
CA VAL A 400 6.77 14.84 12.59
C VAL A 400 6.38 14.84 11.10
N PRO A 401 6.02 13.69 10.49
CA PRO A 401 5.44 13.66 9.15
C PRO A 401 4.24 14.58 8.96
N LEU A 402 3.34 14.65 9.95
CA LEU A 402 2.14 15.49 9.86
C LEU A 402 2.50 16.98 9.89
N ALA A 403 3.38 17.40 10.80
CA ALA A 403 3.88 18.77 10.88
C ALA A 403 4.66 19.17 9.61
N SER A 404 5.29 18.23 8.91
CA SER A 404 6.01 18.52 7.66
C SER A 404 5.14 19.02 6.51
N LEU A 405 3.80 18.94 6.64
CA LEU A 405 2.87 19.59 5.70
C LEU A 405 2.98 21.12 5.71
N ASP A 406 3.46 21.70 6.81
CA ASP A 406 3.71 23.13 6.95
C ASP A 406 5.03 23.36 7.70
N SER A 407 6.03 23.91 7.00
CA SER A 407 7.37 24.12 7.53
C SER A 407 7.45 25.09 8.71
N THR A 408 6.42 25.89 8.96
CA THR A 408 6.37 26.85 10.08
C THR A 408 6.04 26.18 11.42
N ILE A 409 5.51 24.95 11.40
CA ILE A 409 5.13 24.24 12.61
C ILE A 409 6.37 23.63 13.27
N GLN A 410 6.74 24.18 14.41
CA GLN A 410 7.88 23.70 15.19
C GLN A 410 7.42 22.71 16.27
N LEU A 411 7.95 21.48 16.18
CA LEU A 411 7.76 20.45 17.21
C LEU A 411 8.94 20.44 18.20
N PRO A 412 8.70 20.06 19.47
CA PRO A 412 9.76 19.90 20.46
C PRO A 412 10.86 18.92 20.00
N PRO A 413 12.12 19.13 20.43
CA PRO A 413 13.25 18.29 20.00
C PRO A 413 13.07 16.81 20.39
N GLN A 414 12.40 16.52 21.51
CA GLN A 414 12.11 15.17 21.97
C GLN A 414 11.24 14.41 20.96
N VAL A 415 10.23 15.06 20.38
CA VAL A 415 9.34 14.47 19.37
C VAL A 415 10.13 14.12 18.11
N ARG A 416 11.06 15.00 17.70
CA ARG A 416 11.96 14.75 16.56
C ARG A 416 12.94 13.61 16.84
N GLN A 417 13.44 13.49 18.06
CA GLN A 417 14.32 12.40 18.47
C GLN A 417 13.59 11.05 18.44
N VAL A 418 12.35 10.99 18.96
CA VAL A 418 11.51 9.79 18.86
C VAL A 418 11.30 9.39 17.40
N TYR A 419 10.95 10.33 16.52
CA TYR A 419 10.80 10.06 15.09
C TYR A 419 12.09 9.49 14.46
N LYS A 420 13.27 10.06 14.76
CA LYS A 420 14.56 9.55 14.28
C LYS A 420 14.82 8.11 14.71
N HIS A 421 14.45 7.73 15.93
CA HIS A 421 14.59 6.35 16.41
C HIS A 421 13.59 5.38 15.77
N LEU A 422 12.41 5.84 15.37
CA LEU A 422 11.39 5.01 14.71
C LEU A 422 11.63 4.86 13.20
N GLN A 423 12.31 5.82 12.57
CA GLN A 423 12.52 5.85 11.12
C GLN A 423 13.10 4.55 10.53
N PRO A 424 14.13 3.89 11.12
CA PRO A 424 14.69 2.65 10.56
C PRO A 424 13.72 1.45 10.53
N TYR A 425 12.59 1.56 11.22
CA TYR A 425 11.55 0.53 11.32
C TYR A 425 10.31 0.86 10.48
N TYR A 426 10.24 2.05 9.86
CA TYR A 426 9.11 2.50 9.05
C TYR A 426 7.75 2.43 9.77
N ILE A 427 7.72 2.65 11.09
CA ILE A 427 6.50 2.62 11.91
C ILE A 427 5.76 3.98 11.86
N THR A 428 6.43 5.04 11.42
CA THR A 428 5.84 6.38 11.22
C THR A 428 6.42 7.01 9.97
N ASN A 429 5.60 7.30 8.97
CA ASN A 429 6.02 7.81 7.67
C ASN A 429 5.15 8.97 7.17
N SER A 430 5.61 9.60 6.09
CA SER A 430 4.91 10.66 5.35
C SER A 430 4.15 10.11 4.15
N TYR A 431 2.97 10.68 3.87
CA TYR A 431 2.10 10.28 2.77
C TYR A 431 1.88 11.44 1.80
N GLY A 432 1.79 11.14 0.51
CA GLY A 432 1.66 12.19 -0.50
C GLY A 432 1.51 11.68 -1.93
N LEU A 433 0.58 10.73 -2.15
CA LEU A 433 0.33 10.17 -3.48
C LEU A 433 -0.19 11.24 -4.45
N PHE A 434 0.34 11.21 -5.68
CA PHE A 434 -0.07 12.08 -6.79
C PHE A 434 0.00 13.58 -6.48
N ARG A 435 1.01 13.99 -5.70
CA ARG A 435 1.27 15.38 -5.35
C ARG A 435 1.25 16.31 -6.58
N ARG A 436 1.90 15.92 -7.66
CA ARG A 436 1.81 16.60 -8.97
C ARG A 436 1.26 15.63 -10.01
N MET A 437 0.34 16.11 -10.84
CA MET A 437 -0.18 15.29 -11.94
C MET A 437 0.91 15.06 -12.98
N THR A 438 1.17 13.81 -13.30
CA THR A 438 2.11 13.39 -14.35
C THR A 438 1.37 13.16 -15.66
N GLY A 439 2.09 13.26 -16.78
CA GLY A 439 1.52 13.00 -18.11
C GLY A 439 0.49 14.02 -18.61
N VAL A 440 0.58 15.27 -18.16
CA VAL A 440 -0.21 16.38 -18.73
C VAL A 440 0.20 16.56 -20.18
N GLY A 441 -0.76 16.51 -21.10
CA GLY A 441 -0.48 16.52 -22.54
C GLY A 441 -0.08 15.17 -23.12
N GLY A 442 -0.17 14.08 -22.34
CA GLY A 442 0.10 12.72 -22.80
C GLY A 442 1.00 11.92 -21.86
N ARG A 443 0.78 10.62 -21.79
CA ARG A 443 1.51 9.69 -20.91
C ARG A 443 2.89 9.40 -21.51
N PRO A 444 4.01 9.76 -20.84
CA PRO A 444 5.33 9.32 -21.29
C PRO A 444 5.46 7.80 -21.07
N GLU A 445 5.96 7.10 -22.08
CA GLU A 445 6.11 5.64 -22.03
C GLU A 445 7.39 5.22 -22.74
N LEU A 446 8.17 4.34 -22.09
CA LEU A 446 9.40 3.81 -22.66
C LEU A 446 9.13 2.51 -23.42
N ILE A 447 9.66 2.44 -24.64
CA ILE A 447 9.63 1.27 -25.50
C ILE A 447 11.06 0.80 -25.73
N LEU A 448 11.33 -0.43 -25.32
CA LEU A 448 12.61 -1.08 -25.52
C LEU A 448 12.57 -1.85 -26.83
N GLU A 449 13.57 -1.66 -27.67
CA GLU A 449 13.68 -2.31 -28.96
C GLU A 449 15.03 -3.04 -29.06
N ALA A 450 15.02 -4.19 -29.72
CA ALA A 450 16.20 -5.01 -29.91
C ALA A 450 16.40 -5.36 -31.39
N ALA A 451 17.65 -5.47 -31.82
CA ALA A 451 18.01 -5.87 -33.17
C ALA A 451 19.28 -6.73 -33.19
N SER A 452 19.42 -7.54 -34.24
CA SER A 452 20.65 -8.28 -34.52
C SER A 452 21.68 -7.46 -35.30
N ASP A 453 21.22 -6.46 -36.05
CA ASP A 453 22.01 -5.55 -36.87
C ASP A 453 21.65 -4.10 -36.50
N PRO A 454 22.61 -3.14 -36.51
CA PRO A 454 22.32 -1.74 -36.17
C PRO A 454 21.28 -1.10 -37.11
N THR A 455 21.14 -1.59 -38.34
CA THR A 455 20.16 -1.10 -39.32
C THR A 455 18.74 -1.68 -39.12
N GLY A 456 18.59 -2.72 -38.28
CA GLY A 456 17.33 -3.40 -38.02
C GLY A 456 17.19 -4.73 -38.78
N PRO A 457 15.99 -5.33 -38.82
CA PRO A 457 14.75 -4.86 -38.19
C PRO A 457 14.85 -4.80 -36.66
N TRP A 458 14.15 -3.82 -36.07
CA TRP A 458 14.04 -3.62 -34.62
C TRP A 458 12.74 -4.21 -34.11
N TYR A 459 12.81 -4.98 -33.03
CA TYR A 459 11.68 -5.66 -32.40
C TYR A 459 11.45 -5.15 -30.98
N GLU A 460 10.22 -4.80 -30.65
CA GLU A 460 9.85 -4.30 -29.31
C GLU A 460 9.79 -5.42 -28.27
N TYR A 461 10.38 -5.19 -27.10
CA TYR A 461 10.08 -5.99 -25.92
C TYR A 461 8.69 -5.61 -25.38
N GLY A 462 7.78 -6.59 -25.33
CA GLY A 462 6.52 -6.44 -24.61
C GLY A 462 6.69 -6.66 -23.11
N PHE A 463 6.00 -5.84 -22.32
CA PHE A 463 5.91 -6.00 -20.87
C PHE A 463 4.58 -6.63 -20.48
N ASN A 464 4.54 -7.28 -19.32
CA ASN A 464 3.35 -8.03 -18.92
C ASN A 464 2.15 -7.15 -18.61
N PHE A 465 2.29 -5.92 -18.11
CA PHE A 465 1.13 -5.16 -17.63
C PHE A 465 1.13 -3.68 -18.00
N LYS A 466 2.29 -3.02 -18.11
CA LYS A 466 2.32 -1.62 -18.54
C LYS A 466 1.81 -1.47 -19.99
N PRO A 467 1.29 -0.29 -20.36
CA PRO A 467 0.99 0.02 -21.76
C PRO A 467 2.19 -0.21 -22.69
N GLY A 468 1.89 -0.63 -23.91
CA GLY A 468 2.88 -0.93 -24.94
C GLY A 468 2.18 -1.08 -26.29
N ARG A 469 1.77 -2.30 -26.65
CA ARG A 469 1.00 -2.51 -27.89
C ARG A 469 -0.31 -1.69 -27.86
N VAL A 470 -0.57 -0.96 -28.93
CA VAL A 470 -1.71 -0.02 -29.02
C VAL A 470 -3.08 -0.70 -29.03
N ASN A 471 -3.13 -1.92 -29.56
CA ASN A 471 -4.32 -2.76 -29.62
C ASN A 471 -4.60 -3.53 -28.33
N ARG A 472 -3.69 -3.47 -27.34
CA ARG A 472 -3.82 -4.25 -26.11
C ARG A 472 -4.74 -3.55 -25.12
N THR A 473 -5.79 -4.26 -24.70
CA THR A 473 -6.66 -3.83 -23.62
C THR A 473 -5.87 -3.65 -22.32
N PRO A 474 -6.04 -2.53 -21.59
CA PRO A 474 -5.42 -2.34 -20.29
C PRO A 474 -5.82 -3.46 -19.30
N PRO A 475 -4.90 -4.01 -18.50
CA PRO A 475 -5.20 -5.19 -17.69
C PRO A 475 -5.87 -4.85 -16.35
N VAL A 476 -6.45 -5.87 -15.70
CA VAL A 476 -6.87 -5.83 -14.29
C VAL A 476 -6.00 -6.81 -13.52
N VAL A 477 -5.14 -6.31 -12.64
CA VAL A 477 -4.09 -7.10 -11.97
C VAL A 477 -4.15 -7.03 -10.45
N ILE A 478 -5.04 -6.21 -9.88
CA ILE A 478 -5.22 -6.10 -8.43
C ILE A 478 -5.47 -7.49 -7.80
N PRO A 479 -4.80 -7.89 -6.70
CA PRO A 479 -3.89 -7.14 -5.84
C PRO A 479 -2.39 -7.31 -6.16
N HIS A 480 -2.04 -7.91 -7.29
CA HIS A 480 -0.65 -8.05 -7.73
C HIS A 480 0.01 -6.67 -7.92
N GLN A 481 1.29 -6.58 -7.58
CA GLN A 481 2.14 -5.43 -7.83
C GLN A 481 3.23 -5.79 -8.86
N PRO A 482 3.04 -5.42 -10.13
CA PRO A 482 4.09 -5.52 -11.15
C PRO A 482 5.21 -4.52 -10.89
N ARG A 483 6.26 -4.91 -10.16
CA ARG A 483 7.31 -3.98 -9.68
C ARG A 483 8.17 -3.45 -10.82
N LEU A 484 8.48 -4.28 -11.82
CA LEU A 484 9.23 -3.85 -13.00
C LEU A 484 8.44 -2.86 -13.87
N ASP A 485 7.21 -3.21 -14.24
CA ASP A 485 6.30 -2.35 -15.01
C ASP A 485 6.07 -1.00 -14.32
N TRP A 486 5.91 -1.00 -12.99
CA TRP A 486 5.79 0.23 -12.21
C TRP A 486 7.04 1.08 -12.26
N GLN A 487 8.22 0.48 -12.15
CA GLN A 487 9.48 1.21 -12.24
C GLN A 487 9.74 1.77 -13.65
N MET A 488 9.30 1.10 -14.70
CA MET A 488 9.36 1.63 -16.07
C MET A 488 8.56 2.92 -16.23
N TRP A 489 7.41 3.05 -15.55
CA TRP A 489 6.64 4.30 -15.53
C TRP A 489 7.41 5.45 -14.88
N PHE A 490 8.10 5.20 -13.76
CA PHE A 490 8.96 6.21 -13.13
C PHE A 490 10.18 6.54 -14.00
N ALA A 491 10.76 5.55 -14.67
CA ALA A 491 11.87 5.75 -15.60
C ALA A 491 11.48 6.69 -16.75
N ALA A 492 10.26 6.59 -17.28
CA ALA A 492 9.78 7.45 -18.36
C ALA A 492 9.68 8.94 -17.98
N LEU A 493 9.65 9.27 -16.68
CA LEU A 493 9.52 10.65 -16.19
C LEU A 493 10.86 11.40 -16.09
N THR A 494 11.99 10.68 -16.09
CA THR A 494 13.34 11.26 -15.94
C THR A 494 14.34 10.54 -16.84
N ASN A 495 15.62 10.91 -16.82
CA ASN A 495 16.64 10.29 -17.68
C ASN A 495 17.16 8.93 -17.13
N TYR A 496 17.62 8.02 -18.01
CA TYR A 496 18.14 6.70 -17.63
C TYR A 496 19.29 6.76 -16.61
N ARG A 497 20.08 7.84 -16.60
CA ARG A 497 21.19 8.05 -15.64
C ARG A 497 20.72 8.11 -14.19
N ASN A 498 19.46 8.47 -13.96
CA ASN A 498 18.87 8.50 -12.61
C ASN A 498 18.37 7.12 -12.16
N HIS A 499 18.44 6.11 -13.02
CA HIS A 499 17.90 4.77 -12.81
C HIS A 499 18.96 3.69 -13.04
N PRO A 500 19.89 3.46 -12.09
CA PRO A 500 20.92 2.41 -12.19
C PRO A 500 20.37 1.03 -12.63
N TRP A 501 19.22 0.64 -12.06
CA TRP A 501 18.53 -0.61 -12.37
C TRP A 501 18.15 -0.73 -13.86
N PHE A 502 17.92 0.38 -14.56
CA PHE A 502 17.56 0.37 -15.98
C PHE A 502 18.73 -0.11 -16.84
N MET A 503 19.94 0.37 -16.59
CA MET A 503 21.13 -0.10 -17.31
C MET A 503 21.43 -1.58 -17.02
N ASN A 504 21.18 -2.02 -15.78
CA ASN A 504 21.26 -3.44 -15.45
C ASN A 504 20.21 -4.26 -16.24
N LEU A 505 18.98 -3.78 -16.37
CA LEU A 505 17.94 -4.42 -17.18
C LEU A 505 18.43 -4.57 -18.64
N ILE A 506 18.93 -3.50 -19.26
CA ILE A 506 19.45 -3.55 -20.64
C ILE A 506 20.58 -4.59 -20.78
N TYR A 507 21.52 -4.60 -19.84
CA TYR A 507 22.60 -5.59 -19.82
C TYR A 507 22.08 -7.04 -19.71
N ARG A 508 21.07 -7.28 -18.86
CA ARG A 508 20.48 -8.61 -18.68
C ARG A 508 19.70 -9.07 -19.91
N LEU A 509 19.00 -8.16 -20.59
CA LEU A 509 18.27 -8.45 -21.83
C LEU A 509 19.23 -8.76 -23.00
N LEU A 510 20.34 -8.01 -23.14
CA LEU A 510 21.39 -8.32 -24.12
C LEU A 510 22.03 -9.69 -23.88
N ASN A 511 22.16 -10.10 -22.62
CA ASN A 511 22.66 -11.43 -22.24
C ASN A 511 21.57 -12.53 -22.23
N GLN A 512 20.34 -12.22 -22.65
CA GLN A 512 19.22 -13.17 -22.70
C GLN A 512 18.99 -13.95 -21.38
N GLN A 513 19.08 -13.23 -20.25
CA GLN A 513 18.96 -13.83 -18.92
C GLN A 513 17.51 -14.26 -18.66
N THR A 514 17.30 -15.57 -18.51
CA THR A 514 15.97 -16.19 -18.46
C THR A 514 15.10 -15.61 -17.34
N GLU A 515 15.66 -15.43 -16.14
CA GLU A 515 14.92 -14.93 -14.98
C GLU A 515 14.37 -13.52 -15.20
N VAL A 516 15.06 -12.69 -15.97
CA VAL A 516 14.65 -11.32 -16.32
C VAL A 516 13.64 -11.34 -17.46
N LEU A 517 13.84 -12.20 -18.46
CA LEU A 517 12.90 -12.36 -19.58
C LEU A 517 11.53 -12.88 -19.09
N GLU A 518 11.49 -13.69 -18.04
CA GLU A 518 10.24 -14.14 -17.40
C GLU A 518 9.44 -13.02 -16.71
N LEU A 519 10.03 -11.83 -16.50
CA LEU A 519 9.29 -10.64 -16.06
C LEU A 519 8.57 -9.92 -17.21
N LEU A 520 8.90 -10.26 -18.46
CA LEU A 520 8.37 -9.65 -19.68
C LEU A 520 7.28 -10.52 -20.33
N ASP A 521 6.62 -9.99 -21.36
CA ASP A 521 5.65 -10.73 -22.15
C ASP A 521 6.38 -11.71 -23.10
N PRO A 522 6.23 -13.04 -22.90
CA PRO A 522 6.94 -14.03 -23.69
C PRO A 522 6.55 -14.03 -25.17
N SER A 523 5.41 -13.44 -25.54
CA SER A 523 4.96 -13.37 -26.94
C SER A 523 5.74 -12.35 -27.80
N SER A 524 6.63 -11.56 -27.19
CA SER A 524 7.41 -10.50 -27.86
C SER A 524 8.85 -10.45 -27.34
N LEU A 525 9.48 -11.61 -27.19
CA LEU A 525 10.89 -11.68 -26.84
C LEU A 525 11.73 -11.76 -28.13
N PRO A 526 12.55 -10.74 -28.44
CA PRO A 526 13.51 -10.82 -29.53
C PRO A 526 14.56 -11.90 -29.25
N ASN A 527 14.91 -12.67 -30.28
CA ASN A 527 15.89 -13.76 -30.16
C ASN A 527 17.33 -13.24 -30.35
N ASN A 528 18.22 -13.52 -29.39
CA ASN A 528 19.66 -13.21 -29.42
C ASN A 528 20.04 -11.83 -30.00
N PRO A 529 19.51 -10.73 -29.44
CA PRO A 529 19.79 -9.39 -29.92
C PRO A 529 21.24 -8.98 -29.61
N LYS A 530 21.87 -8.30 -30.57
CA LYS A 530 23.20 -7.68 -30.39
C LYS A 530 23.10 -6.23 -29.94
N TYR A 531 21.98 -5.58 -30.26
CA TYR A 531 21.72 -4.18 -29.97
C TYR A 531 20.40 -4.04 -29.20
N ILE A 532 20.38 -3.17 -28.21
CA ILE A 532 19.16 -2.69 -27.57
C ILE A 532 19.18 -1.16 -27.57
N ARG A 533 18.02 -0.55 -27.82
CA ARG A 533 17.79 0.88 -27.66
C ARG A 533 16.50 1.13 -26.89
N ALA A 534 16.31 2.36 -26.43
CA ALA A 534 15.07 2.77 -25.80
C ALA A 534 14.56 4.07 -26.41
N HIS A 535 13.27 4.10 -26.72
CA HIS A 535 12.59 5.28 -27.24
C HIS A 535 11.54 5.77 -26.24
N LEU A 536 11.44 7.08 -26.13
CA LEU A 536 10.38 7.73 -25.38
C LEU A 536 9.23 8.07 -26.34
N TYR A 537 8.05 7.55 -26.02
CA TYR A 537 6.81 7.84 -26.71
C TYR A 537 5.87 8.61 -25.79
N THR A 538 4.93 9.32 -26.41
CA THR A 538 3.76 9.88 -25.72
C THR A 538 2.53 9.06 -26.09
N TYR A 539 1.84 8.52 -25.10
CA TYR A 539 0.63 7.72 -25.25
C TYR A 539 -0.61 8.52 -24.86
N HIS A 540 -1.68 8.33 -25.62
CA HIS A 540 -3.03 8.84 -25.36
C HIS A 540 -4.02 7.71 -25.52
N PHE A 541 -5.13 7.75 -24.80
CA PHE A 541 -6.26 6.91 -25.17
C PHE A 541 -6.78 7.30 -26.55
N THR A 542 -7.35 6.33 -27.26
CA THR A 542 -8.07 6.58 -28.51
C THR A 542 -9.35 7.38 -28.25
N ASP A 543 -9.72 8.30 -29.14
CA ASP A 543 -10.88 9.19 -28.96
C ASP A 543 -12.23 8.58 -29.39
N SER A 544 -12.22 7.41 -30.03
CA SER A 544 -13.41 6.78 -30.61
C SER A 544 -13.67 5.42 -30.00
N PHE A 545 -14.94 5.18 -29.65
CA PHE A 545 -15.45 3.90 -29.15
C PHE A 545 -15.40 2.78 -30.19
N ASP A 546 -15.35 3.11 -31.49
CA ASP A 546 -15.29 2.14 -32.59
C ASP A 546 -13.84 1.75 -32.95
N SER A 547 -12.84 2.37 -32.30
CA SER A 547 -11.44 2.06 -32.52
C SER A 547 -11.11 0.63 -32.06
N LYS A 548 -10.42 -0.14 -32.91
CA LYS A 548 -9.84 -1.43 -32.51
C LYS A 548 -8.69 -1.26 -31.51
N ASP A 549 -8.03 -0.11 -31.54
CA ASP A 549 -6.93 0.24 -30.64
C ASP A 549 -7.43 0.97 -29.39
N TRP A 550 -6.73 0.73 -28.28
CA TRP A 550 -6.96 1.40 -26.99
C TRP A 550 -6.08 2.64 -26.83
N TRP A 551 -4.95 2.68 -27.54
CA TRP A 551 -3.95 3.73 -27.42
C TRP A 551 -3.56 4.31 -28.77
N LYS A 552 -3.24 5.60 -28.78
CA LYS A 552 -2.45 6.26 -29.82
C LYS A 552 -1.09 6.58 -29.22
N ARG A 553 -0.01 6.37 -29.98
CA ARG A 553 1.34 6.73 -29.54
C ARG A 553 2.06 7.58 -30.57
N THR A 554 2.81 8.57 -30.10
CA THR A 554 3.67 9.42 -30.93
C THR A 554 5.10 9.34 -30.42
N PHE A 555 6.05 9.15 -31.34
CA PHE A 555 7.47 9.18 -30.98
C PHE A 555 7.84 10.58 -30.49
N LYS A 556 8.56 10.66 -29.37
CA LYS A 556 8.97 11.94 -28.79
C LYS A 556 10.47 12.16 -28.93
N SER A 557 11.27 11.22 -28.45
CA SER A 557 12.73 11.32 -28.49
C SER A 557 13.38 9.96 -28.30
N GLU A 558 14.64 9.86 -28.71
CA GLU A 558 15.50 8.78 -28.25
C GLU A 558 15.75 8.94 -26.74
N TYR A 559 15.65 7.84 -25.98
CA TYR A 559 15.89 7.81 -24.55
C TYR A 559 17.26 7.20 -24.23
N LEU A 560 17.57 6.09 -24.89
CA LEU A 560 18.87 5.43 -24.86
C LEU A 560 19.24 5.07 -26.32
N PRO A 561 20.41 5.50 -26.83
CA PRO A 561 20.86 5.11 -28.15
C PRO A 561 21.07 3.58 -28.24
N PRO A 562 21.21 3.02 -29.45
CA PRO A 562 21.65 1.64 -29.65
C PRO A 562 22.93 1.33 -28.85
N VAL A 563 22.81 0.42 -27.89
CA VAL A 563 23.94 -0.10 -27.11
C VAL A 563 24.11 -1.59 -27.31
N THR A 564 25.36 -2.02 -27.18
CA THR A 564 25.82 -3.42 -27.23
C THR A 564 26.50 -3.77 -25.90
N LEU A 565 26.83 -5.03 -25.67
CA LEU A 565 27.61 -5.45 -24.50
C LEU A 565 29.00 -4.77 -24.42
N SER A 566 29.56 -4.36 -25.55
CA SER A 566 30.85 -3.66 -25.64
C SER A 566 30.73 -2.13 -25.51
N SER A 567 29.52 -1.57 -25.50
CA SER A 567 29.33 -0.13 -25.40
C SER A 567 29.82 0.40 -24.05
N GLU A 568 30.70 1.40 -24.08
CA GLU A 568 31.34 1.98 -22.88
C GLU A 568 30.31 2.52 -21.88
N ILE A 569 29.27 3.19 -22.37
CA ILE A 569 28.16 3.71 -21.53
C ILE A 569 27.50 2.60 -20.72
N LEU A 570 27.28 1.42 -21.33
CA LEU A 570 26.65 0.29 -20.65
C LEU A 570 27.64 -0.37 -19.68
N ARG A 571 28.88 -0.60 -20.12
CA ARG A 571 29.91 -1.24 -19.30
C ARG A 571 30.20 -0.44 -18.03
N ASN A 572 30.47 0.85 -18.16
CA ASN A 572 30.79 1.73 -17.03
C ASN A 572 29.61 1.75 -16.03
N ALA A 573 28.37 1.89 -16.51
CA ALA A 573 27.20 1.88 -15.64
C ALA A 573 27.04 0.55 -14.88
N VAL A 574 27.25 -0.58 -15.55
CA VAL A 574 27.08 -1.92 -14.96
C VAL A 574 28.21 -2.26 -13.97
N GLU A 575 29.42 -1.78 -14.22
CA GLU A 575 30.57 -1.87 -13.31
C GLU A 575 30.39 -0.96 -12.08
N GLU A 576 29.97 0.29 -12.26
CA GLU A 576 29.63 1.22 -11.17
C GLU A 576 28.50 0.68 -10.28
N ASN A 577 27.51 0.02 -10.88
CA ASN A 577 26.40 -0.61 -10.16
C ASN A 577 26.81 -1.90 -9.43
N GLY A 578 28.05 -2.39 -9.60
CA GLY A 578 28.56 -3.63 -9.01
C GLY A 578 27.95 -4.91 -9.60
N LEU A 579 27.30 -4.81 -10.76
CA LEU A 579 26.70 -5.97 -11.44
C LEU A 579 27.79 -6.83 -12.10
N VAL A 580 28.80 -6.20 -12.71
CA VAL A 580 30.00 -6.84 -13.27
C VAL A 580 31.22 -6.42 -12.42
N GLY A 581 32.06 -7.36 -12.00
CA GLY A 581 33.20 -7.09 -11.12
C GLY A 581 33.55 -8.25 -10.18
N LYS A 582 34.27 -7.96 -9.08
CA LYS A 582 34.72 -8.96 -8.09
C LYS A 582 33.53 -9.77 -7.55
N ARG A 583 33.43 -11.03 -7.97
CA ARG A 583 32.48 -12.00 -7.42
C ARG A 583 32.80 -12.19 -5.93
N ARG A 584 31.87 -11.86 -5.04
CA ARG A 584 31.95 -12.36 -3.66
C ARG A 584 31.83 -13.89 -3.71
N PRO A 585 32.63 -14.64 -2.92
CA PRO A 585 32.56 -16.08 -2.91
C PRO A 585 31.12 -16.55 -2.65
N ARG A 586 30.66 -17.55 -3.39
CA ARG A 586 29.37 -18.23 -3.15
C ARG A 586 29.44 -18.83 -1.76
N PRO A 587 28.53 -18.51 -0.82
CA PRO A 587 28.76 -18.94 0.55
C PRO A 587 28.72 -20.46 0.69
N HIS A 588 27.68 -21.20 0.28
CA HIS A 588 27.63 -22.64 0.60
C HIS A 588 26.81 -23.49 -0.39
N ASP A 589 27.28 -24.72 -0.60
CA ASP A 589 26.61 -25.87 -1.25
C ASP A 589 25.30 -26.26 -0.53
N PRO A 590 24.39 -27.03 -1.17
CA PRO A 590 22.98 -26.95 -0.85
C PRO A 590 22.65 -27.49 0.55
N THR A 591 22.22 -26.61 1.45
CA THR A 591 21.54 -26.99 2.69
C THR A 591 20.18 -27.65 2.40
N ILE A 592 19.63 -28.38 3.37
CA ILE A 592 18.28 -28.96 3.29
C ILE A 592 17.24 -27.88 2.96
N VAL A 593 17.34 -26.72 3.61
CA VAL A 593 16.45 -25.57 3.38
C VAL A 593 16.60 -25.04 1.97
N SER A 594 17.83 -24.81 1.48
CA SER A 594 18.05 -24.33 0.12
C SER A 594 17.53 -25.31 -0.95
N THR A 595 17.69 -26.62 -0.72
CA THR A 595 17.17 -27.68 -1.59
C THR A 595 15.65 -27.68 -1.61
N PHE A 596 15.02 -27.57 -0.45
CA PHE A 596 13.56 -27.46 -0.34
C PHE A 596 13.03 -26.22 -1.09
N LEU A 597 13.65 -25.05 -0.90
CA LEU A 597 13.26 -23.82 -1.59
C LEU A 597 13.39 -23.94 -3.11
N THR A 598 14.47 -24.56 -3.60
CA THR A 598 14.66 -24.80 -5.03
C THR A 598 13.60 -25.76 -5.58
N ARG A 599 13.28 -26.85 -4.87
CA ARG A 599 12.20 -27.76 -5.28
C ARG A 599 10.84 -27.07 -5.29
N LEU A 600 10.55 -26.26 -4.26
CA LEU A 600 9.32 -25.47 -4.17
C LEU A 600 9.21 -24.49 -5.34
N ARG A 601 10.31 -23.79 -5.66
CA ARG A 601 10.38 -22.88 -6.80
C ARG A 601 10.11 -23.61 -8.11
N ASN A 602 10.75 -24.76 -8.34
CA ASN A 602 10.57 -25.55 -9.55
C ASN A 602 9.13 -26.07 -9.69
N PHE A 603 8.46 -26.37 -8.57
CA PHE A 603 7.05 -26.78 -8.57
C PHE A 603 6.09 -25.62 -8.88
N ILE A 604 6.31 -24.45 -8.27
CA ILE A 604 5.43 -23.28 -8.47
C ILE A 604 5.69 -22.62 -9.84
N GLY A 605 6.94 -22.63 -10.31
CA GLY A 605 7.40 -21.85 -11.44
C GLY A 605 7.40 -20.34 -11.16
N GLN A 606 7.23 -19.56 -12.23
CA GLN A 606 7.16 -18.10 -12.19
C GLN A 606 5.86 -17.63 -12.87
N PRO A 607 4.70 -17.78 -12.19
CA PRO A 607 3.43 -17.30 -12.75
C PRO A 607 3.48 -15.77 -12.93
N ARG A 608 2.80 -15.27 -13.96
CA ARG A 608 2.83 -13.84 -14.32
C ARG A 608 2.16 -12.94 -13.28
N ASP A 609 1.11 -13.42 -12.62
CA ASP A 609 0.34 -12.69 -11.62
C ASP A 609 -0.20 -13.61 -10.51
N LEU A 610 -1.06 -13.05 -9.66
CA LEU A 610 -1.66 -13.75 -8.51
C LEU A 610 -2.95 -14.51 -8.84
N SER A 611 -3.40 -14.57 -10.10
CA SER A 611 -4.67 -15.20 -10.48
C SER A 611 -4.81 -16.65 -9.94
N PRO A 612 -3.79 -17.52 -10.02
CA PRO A 612 -3.88 -18.87 -9.45
C PRO A 612 -4.10 -18.87 -7.92
N LEU A 613 -3.40 -18.00 -7.19
CA LEU A 613 -3.54 -17.88 -5.75
C LEU A 613 -4.92 -17.35 -5.35
N ILE A 614 -5.42 -16.35 -6.08
CA ILE A 614 -6.75 -15.77 -5.84
C ILE A 614 -7.83 -16.85 -6.02
N MET A 615 -7.71 -17.68 -7.07
CA MET A 615 -8.63 -18.79 -7.31
C MET A 615 -8.64 -19.78 -6.14
N VAL A 616 -7.46 -20.18 -5.64
CA VAL A 616 -7.36 -21.06 -4.46
C VAL A 616 -8.03 -20.41 -3.24
N CYS A 617 -7.77 -19.13 -3.00
CA CYS A 617 -8.37 -18.40 -1.88
C CYS A 617 -9.90 -18.35 -1.97
N ILE A 618 -10.46 -18.13 -3.17
CA ILE A 618 -11.90 -18.10 -3.41
C ILE A 618 -12.52 -19.48 -3.13
N VAL A 619 -11.95 -20.55 -3.68
CA VAL A 619 -12.43 -21.92 -3.46
C VAL A 619 -12.44 -22.26 -1.97
N LEU A 620 -11.36 -21.95 -1.25
CA LEU A 620 -11.28 -22.18 0.19
C LEU A 620 -12.29 -21.35 0.98
N ALA A 621 -12.52 -20.09 0.60
CA ALA A 621 -13.51 -19.23 1.24
C ALA A 621 -14.94 -19.76 1.05
N ILE A 622 -15.29 -20.18 -0.17
CA ILE A 622 -16.59 -20.79 -0.48
C ILE A 622 -16.77 -22.09 0.31
N THR A 623 -15.74 -22.95 0.31
CA THR A 623 -15.75 -24.23 1.04
C THR A 623 -15.95 -24.01 2.54
N LYS A 624 -15.20 -23.08 3.13
CA LYS A 624 -15.33 -22.71 4.55
C LYS A 624 -16.72 -22.15 4.86
N TYR A 625 -17.28 -21.34 3.99
CA TYR A 625 -18.64 -20.82 4.15
C TYR A 625 -19.68 -21.95 4.12
N ALA A 626 -19.55 -22.90 3.18
CA ALA A 626 -20.42 -24.06 3.08
C ALA A 626 -20.38 -24.94 4.34
N PHE A 627 -19.18 -25.28 4.84
CA PHE A 627 -19.01 -26.04 6.08
C PHE A 627 -19.64 -25.35 7.29
N ASN A 628 -19.39 -24.04 7.47
CA ASN A 628 -20.00 -23.29 8.57
C ASN A 628 -21.54 -23.31 8.51
N ARG A 629 -22.12 -23.27 7.31
CA ARG A 629 -23.57 -23.34 7.13
C ARG A 629 -24.12 -24.75 7.43
N ALA A 630 -23.40 -25.79 7.03
CA ALA A 630 -23.74 -27.17 7.35
C ALA A 630 -23.67 -27.44 8.87
N ASP A 631 -22.64 -26.96 9.56
CA ASP A 631 -22.53 -27.08 11.02
C ASP A 631 -23.69 -26.36 11.73
N GLN A 632 -24.10 -25.19 11.23
CA GLN A 632 -25.25 -24.46 11.76
C GLN A 632 -26.56 -25.23 11.54
N SER A 633 -26.78 -25.84 10.37
CA SER A 633 -28.00 -26.62 10.12
C SER A 633 -28.06 -27.87 10.98
N VAL A 634 -26.94 -28.57 11.19
CA VAL A 634 -26.86 -29.72 12.10
C VAL A 634 -27.17 -29.31 13.54
N ARG A 635 -26.61 -28.19 14.02
CA ARG A 635 -26.91 -27.67 15.37
C ARG A 635 -28.37 -27.31 15.55
N ILE A 636 -29.00 -26.66 14.56
CA ILE A 636 -30.43 -26.33 14.60
C ILE A 636 -31.29 -27.60 14.60
N THR A 637 -30.92 -28.60 13.79
CA THR A 637 -31.65 -29.87 13.73
C THR A 637 -31.55 -30.63 15.05
N ASN A 638 -30.38 -30.63 15.71
CA ASN A 638 -30.21 -31.26 17.02
C ASN A 638 -30.91 -30.48 18.14
N GLN A 639 -31.04 -29.15 18.05
CA GLN A 639 -31.82 -28.34 18.99
C GLN A 639 -33.34 -28.49 18.82
N ASN A 640 -33.82 -28.87 17.63
CA ASN A 640 -35.24 -29.14 17.41
C ASN A 640 -35.65 -30.59 17.74
N LYS A 641 -34.66 -31.48 17.93
CA LYS A 641 -34.86 -32.89 18.33
C LYS A 641 -34.71 -33.13 19.83
N ALA A 642 -34.16 -32.17 20.56
CA ALA A 642 -34.07 -32.14 22.02
C ALA A 642 -35.14 -31.19 22.56
#